data_AF-A0A9E6CHY9-F1
#
_entry.id   AF-A0A9E6CHY9-F1
#
_cell.length_a   1.000
_cell.length_b   1.000
_cell.length_c   1.000
_cell.angle_alpha   90.00
_cell.angle_beta   90.00
_cell.angle_gamma   90.00
#
_symmetry.space_group_name_H-M   'P 1'
#
loop_
_entity.id
_entity.type
_entity.pdbx_description
1 polymer ?
#
loop_
_entity_poly.entity_id
_entity_poly.type
_entity_poly.pdbx_seq_one_letter_code
_entity_poly.pdbx_strand_id
1 'polypeptide(L)'
;MFKMKVTLFTKPEKYTVKEVIEYLKRHSEKLTIYPGGVKDPFPKQPYNESPDIIISYLSPWIIPSKILKRTKLWNINFHPGPPEYPGIGCFNFAVYNNEKTYGVTAHIMDKKVDTGKIISVKRFRLLESDSIYNLSMKSYDEMFSAFLDVMNFVLDRKELPHCTEKWKRKPYKRNDLEALCKISPRMSKKEIAKRIKASTYPDMPGAYIDLSGYRFEHDPDNRVTRKKQLTSKKRGYGVRILGISPDIWISSAALIEDGKIIAAAPEERFDRQKMSNAFPNKAIAYCLDRAGITINDIDYIVMSWNPALHIKSASMRYSKPIRWRGEYLYSTPSCLLNQFYSSDPKHIEQKISLNGKDLSLFFINHHDAHTANAFLLSPFEKAAILTMDGRGENETCLFAKGKGNSIKKIQSVMMPHSLGLFYGAITEYLGFRPDSDEWKVMALASYGKRDNKYYRKLKSIITLKKDGTFELDLSYFTFYLFDRQHTMYTEKLIELLGPAREKDSKISDRHTQIAVAAQQIFEEIAVHMLNHLHAATGCSKLVLSGGCAMNSVFNGKLLDLTPFKELFISSCPDDSGTSIGGALYLYNCILGHKKRHFQQHNYWGPEFSNKEIKEVLDKHKLKYTFHKDIEKITARLISEGMLIGWFQGSMEFGQRALGNRSILADPRQVKTKDIVNKAVKYRETFRPFAPSVLEKYTKDYFETSGGNSVPFMEKVCKVKKDKKGLIPAVVHIDGTGRLQTVSEEMNPSFYGLISEFNRVMGIPVVLNTSFNINGEPIVCSPQDAVRTFFSCGLDCLVMGNYLIFKGK
;
A
#
# COMPACT_ATOMS: atom_id res chain seq x y z
N MET A 1 17.88 10.92 -57.42
CA MET A 1 18.31 11.44 -56.09
C MET A 1 18.77 12.88 -56.28
N PHE A 2 18.09 13.86 -55.70
CA PHE A 2 18.65 15.22 -55.59
C PHE A 2 19.25 15.45 -54.20
N LYS A 3 20.36 16.18 -54.19
CA LYS A 3 21.20 16.46 -53.04
C LYS A 3 20.70 17.71 -52.28
N MET A 4 19.56 17.64 -51.58
CA MET A 4 19.09 18.72 -50.70
C MET A 4 19.19 18.37 -49.22
N LYS A 5 19.59 19.33 -48.40
CA LYS A 5 19.63 19.26 -46.93
C LYS A 5 18.29 19.72 -46.37
N VAL A 6 17.54 18.82 -45.76
CA VAL A 6 16.21 19.08 -45.22
C VAL A 6 16.25 19.04 -43.69
N THR A 7 15.65 20.04 -43.04
CA THR A 7 15.43 20.03 -41.60
C THR A 7 13.93 19.92 -41.31
N LEU A 8 13.52 18.87 -40.60
CA LEU A 8 12.14 18.61 -40.22
C LEU A 8 11.92 18.87 -38.73
N PHE A 9 10.97 19.75 -38.40
CA PHE A 9 10.43 19.91 -37.05
C PHE A 9 9.07 19.20 -36.95
N THR A 10 8.93 18.29 -35.99
CA THR A 10 7.73 17.46 -35.89
C THR A 10 7.48 16.92 -34.49
N LYS A 11 6.31 16.30 -34.31
CA LYS A 11 5.92 15.57 -33.10
C LYS A 11 5.85 14.06 -33.41
N PRO A 12 6.82 13.22 -32.96
CA PRO A 12 6.97 11.84 -33.41
C PRO A 12 5.77 10.94 -33.20
N GLU A 13 4.99 11.22 -32.16
CA GLU A 13 3.84 10.39 -31.74
C GLU A 13 2.58 10.62 -32.59
N LYS A 14 2.62 11.52 -33.57
CA LYS A 14 1.43 11.94 -34.33
C LYS A 14 1.24 11.11 -35.61
N TYR A 15 -0.01 10.87 -35.93
CA TYR A 15 -0.45 10.16 -37.14
C TYR A 15 0.16 10.81 -38.40
N THR A 16 0.54 9.99 -39.38
CA THR A 16 1.23 10.33 -40.66
C THR A 16 2.67 10.89 -40.57
N VAL A 17 3.23 11.16 -39.38
CA VAL A 17 4.60 11.70 -39.24
C VAL A 17 5.67 10.69 -39.66
N LYS A 18 5.45 9.39 -39.40
CA LYS A 18 6.41 8.33 -39.75
C LYS A 18 6.58 8.25 -41.26
N GLU A 19 5.48 8.33 -41.99
CA GLU A 19 5.41 8.27 -43.45
C GLU A 19 6.10 9.49 -44.08
N VAL A 20 5.93 10.69 -43.50
CA VAL A 20 6.67 11.91 -43.89
C VAL A 20 8.17 11.72 -43.71
N ILE A 21 8.60 11.18 -42.55
CA ILE A 21 10.02 10.93 -42.28
C ILE A 21 10.59 9.92 -43.27
N GLU A 22 9.88 8.83 -43.55
CA GLU A 22 10.32 7.81 -44.51
C GLU A 22 10.42 8.37 -45.93
N TYR A 23 9.44 9.17 -46.36
CA TYR A 23 9.49 9.86 -47.64
C TYR A 23 10.70 10.78 -47.73
N LEU A 24 10.94 11.66 -46.75
CA LEU A 24 12.08 12.57 -46.76
C LEU A 24 13.41 11.84 -46.71
N LYS A 25 13.53 10.73 -45.97
CA LYS A 25 14.74 9.90 -45.93
C LYS A 25 15.12 9.36 -47.31
N ARG A 26 14.13 8.99 -48.13
CA ARG A 26 14.37 8.44 -49.48
C ARG A 26 14.74 9.53 -50.51
N HIS A 27 14.32 10.77 -50.27
CA HIS A 27 14.39 11.84 -51.28
C HIS A 27 15.32 13.01 -50.91
N SER A 28 15.94 13.02 -49.73
CA SER A 28 16.87 14.08 -49.27
C SER A 28 18.33 13.61 -49.26
N GLU A 29 19.30 14.51 -49.46
CA GLU A 29 20.74 14.22 -49.27
C GLU A 29 21.07 13.97 -47.80
N LYS A 30 20.49 14.84 -46.97
CA LYS A 30 20.68 14.87 -45.53
C LYS A 30 19.39 15.33 -44.92
N LEU A 31 18.85 14.50 -44.02
CA LEU A 31 17.67 14.82 -43.24
C LEU A 31 18.07 14.99 -41.77
N THR A 32 17.87 16.19 -41.24
CA THR A 32 17.94 16.44 -39.79
C THR A 32 16.53 16.50 -39.23
N ILE A 33 16.25 15.71 -38.19
CA ILE A 33 14.91 15.65 -37.58
C ILE A 33 14.99 16.20 -36.15
N TYR A 34 14.12 17.15 -35.84
CA TYR A 34 13.92 17.72 -34.52
C TYR A 34 12.56 17.29 -33.96
N PRO A 35 12.52 16.20 -33.20
CA PRO A 35 11.31 15.75 -32.53
C PRO A 35 11.07 16.52 -31.22
N GLY A 36 9.81 16.84 -30.90
CA GLY A 36 9.49 17.40 -29.57
C GLY A 36 8.01 17.44 -29.20
N GLY A 37 7.77 17.72 -27.93
CA GLY A 37 6.46 17.95 -27.32
C GLY A 37 6.15 19.43 -27.04
N VAL A 38 4.90 19.71 -26.67
CA VAL A 38 4.39 21.08 -26.44
C VAL A 38 5.09 21.79 -25.27
N LYS A 39 5.66 21.03 -24.32
CA LYS A 39 6.38 21.58 -23.15
C LYS A 39 7.89 21.64 -23.35
N ASP A 40 8.41 21.08 -24.44
CA ASP A 40 9.84 21.01 -24.65
C ASP A 40 10.35 22.36 -25.14
N PRO A 41 11.50 22.84 -24.65
CA PRO A 41 12.12 24.05 -25.17
C PRO A 41 12.51 23.85 -26.63
N PHE A 42 12.52 24.93 -27.42
CA PHE A 42 13.01 24.87 -28.81
C PHE A 42 14.50 24.43 -28.81
N PRO A 43 14.89 23.45 -29.65
CA PRO A 43 16.26 22.93 -29.66
C PRO A 43 17.28 24.02 -30.04
N LYS A 44 18.49 23.95 -29.47
CA LYS A 44 19.56 24.94 -29.73
C LYS A 44 20.39 24.61 -30.98
N GLN A 45 20.44 23.34 -31.38
CA GLN A 45 21.24 22.84 -32.49
C GLN A 45 20.89 23.48 -33.85
N PRO A 46 19.61 23.76 -34.20
CA PRO A 46 19.26 24.38 -35.47
C PRO A 46 19.93 25.75 -35.73
N TYR A 47 20.35 26.47 -34.67
CA TYR A 47 21.01 27.77 -34.82
C TYR A 47 22.35 27.69 -35.54
N ASN A 48 22.97 26.50 -35.60
CA ASN A 48 24.25 26.27 -36.26
C ASN A 48 24.12 25.62 -37.64
N GLU A 49 22.90 25.35 -38.10
CA GLU A 49 22.63 24.67 -39.38
C GLU A 49 22.23 25.66 -40.49
N SER A 50 22.48 25.28 -41.74
CA SER A 50 21.98 26.00 -42.93
C SER A 50 21.40 24.98 -43.93
N PRO A 51 20.17 24.52 -43.68
CA PRO A 51 19.47 23.59 -44.58
C PRO A 51 19.03 24.31 -45.86
N ASP A 52 18.77 23.54 -46.90
CA ASP A 52 18.18 24.07 -48.13
C ASP A 52 16.67 24.26 -47.95
N ILE A 53 16.00 23.37 -47.21
CA ILE A 53 14.57 23.44 -46.90
C ILE A 53 14.32 23.17 -45.41
N ILE A 54 13.44 23.97 -44.79
CA ILE A 54 12.88 23.68 -43.46
C ILE A 54 11.41 23.30 -43.60
N ILE A 55 11.03 22.18 -43.00
CA ILE A 55 9.66 21.68 -42.96
C ILE A 55 9.18 21.67 -41.51
N SER A 56 8.04 22.31 -41.26
CA SER A 56 7.27 22.17 -40.03
C SER A 56 6.04 21.31 -40.34
N TYR A 57 5.98 20.13 -39.73
CA TYR A 57 4.87 19.19 -39.91
C TYR A 57 4.36 18.74 -38.54
N LEU A 58 3.21 19.29 -38.11
CA LEU A 58 2.67 19.11 -36.76
C LEU A 58 3.67 19.47 -35.63
N SER A 59 4.56 20.42 -35.91
CA SER A 59 5.55 20.91 -34.94
C SER A 59 4.86 21.54 -33.72
N PRO A 60 5.34 21.27 -32.49
CA PRO A 60 4.85 21.96 -31.30
C PRO A 60 5.40 23.39 -31.17
N TRP A 61 6.37 23.78 -32.00
CA TRP A 61 7.12 25.01 -31.84
C TRP A 61 6.82 26.04 -32.93
N ILE A 62 6.83 27.30 -32.53
CA ILE A 62 6.97 28.43 -33.45
C ILE A 62 8.47 28.54 -33.77
N ILE A 63 8.86 28.28 -35.01
CA ILE A 63 10.27 28.29 -35.42
C ILE A 63 10.78 29.75 -35.39
N PRO A 64 11.87 30.05 -34.66
CA PRO A 64 12.38 31.41 -34.55
C PRO A 64 12.79 31.99 -35.90
N SER A 65 12.50 33.27 -36.16
CA SER A 65 12.85 33.92 -37.43
C SER A 65 14.35 33.89 -37.74
N LYS A 66 15.22 33.83 -36.72
CA LYS A 66 16.68 33.67 -36.90
C LYS A 66 17.04 32.35 -37.59
N ILE A 67 16.26 31.30 -37.39
CA ILE A 67 16.42 30.00 -38.03
C ILE A 67 15.86 30.02 -39.45
N LEU A 68 14.64 30.57 -39.62
CA LEU A 68 14.00 30.67 -40.93
C LEU A 68 14.84 31.43 -41.98
N LYS A 69 15.62 32.43 -41.53
CA LYS A 69 16.55 33.19 -42.39
C LYS A 69 17.80 32.43 -42.85
N ARG A 70 18.08 31.26 -42.26
CA ARG A 70 19.27 30.44 -42.60
C ARG A 70 19.00 29.42 -43.71
N THR A 71 17.74 29.27 -44.09
CA THR A 71 17.29 28.36 -45.14
C THR A 71 17.57 28.95 -46.51
N LYS A 72 18.10 28.15 -47.44
CA LYS A 72 18.46 28.65 -48.77
C LYS A 72 17.29 28.77 -49.73
N LEU A 73 16.31 27.87 -49.65
CA LEU A 73 15.18 27.81 -50.57
C LEU A 73 13.87 28.15 -49.86
N TRP A 74 13.28 27.21 -49.11
CA TRP A 74 11.91 27.37 -48.60
C TRP A 74 11.73 26.90 -47.16
N ASN A 75 10.84 27.60 -46.47
CA ASN A 75 10.38 27.29 -45.12
C ASN A 75 8.89 26.96 -45.20
N ILE A 76 8.51 25.68 -45.14
CA ILE A 76 7.13 25.25 -45.39
C ILE A 76 6.52 24.70 -44.10
N ASN A 77 5.31 25.17 -43.76
CA ASN A 77 4.50 24.59 -42.69
C ASN A 77 3.27 23.90 -43.26
N PHE A 78 2.98 22.71 -42.75
CA PHE A 78 1.77 21.94 -43.02
C PHE A 78 0.86 22.05 -41.80
N HIS A 79 -0.22 22.82 -41.97
CA HIS A 79 -1.21 23.12 -40.94
C HIS A 79 -2.47 22.27 -41.16
N PRO A 80 -2.98 21.56 -40.14
CA PRO A 80 -4.16 20.70 -40.27
C PRO A 80 -5.49 21.49 -40.24
N GLY A 81 -5.51 22.75 -40.69
CA GLY A 81 -6.71 23.56 -40.83
C GLY A 81 -6.71 24.36 -42.13
N PRO A 82 -7.88 24.71 -42.67
CA PRO A 82 -7.99 25.52 -43.87
C PRO A 82 -7.81 27.03 -43.55
N PRO A 83 -7.80 27.92 -44.55
CA PRO A 83 -7.59 29.35 -44.34
C PRO A 83 -8.62 30.04 -43.43
N GLU A 84 -9.78 29.43 -43.24
CA GLU A 84 -10.82 29.84 -42.29
C GLU A 84 -10.43 29.60 -40.82
N TYR A 85 -9.58 28.59 -40.55
CA TYR A 85 -9.23 28.13 -39.20
C TYR A 85 -7.70 28.11 -38.94
N PRO A 86 -7.01 29.26 -39.03
CA PRO A 86 -5.61 29.37 -38.60
C PRO A 86 -5.47 29.26 -37.08
N GLY A 87 -4.32 28.79 -36.61
CA GLY A 87 -3.96 28.73 -35.20
C GLY A 87 -4.45 27.49 -34.46
N ILE A 88 -4.49 27.58 -33.13
CA ILE A 88 -4.76 26.42 -32.28
C ILE A 88 -6.26 26.13 -32.15
N GLY A 89 -6.61 24.85 -32.04
CA GLY A 89 -8.00 24.43 -31.87
C GLY A 89 -8.82 24.50 -33.16
N CYS A 90 -8.19 24.51 -34.33
CA CYS A 90 -8.84 24.64 -35.63
C CYS A 90 -9.99 23.63 -35.82
N PHE A 91 -9.81 22.37 -35.41
CA PHE A 91 -10.86 21.34 -35.42
C PHE A 91 -12.04 21.69 -34.50
N ASN A 92 -11.74 22.17 -33.28
CA ASN A 92 -12.74 22.51 -32.28
C ASN A 92 -13.70 23.58 -32.79
N PHE A 93 -13.14 24.64 -33.39
CA PHE A 93 -13.93 25.74 -33.92
C PHE A 93 -14.76 25.31 -35.13
N ALA A 94 -14.23 24.47 -36.02
CA ALA A 94 -15.02 23.95 -37.15
C ALA A 94 -16.20 23.08 -36.71
N VAL A 95 -16.00 22.21 -35.71
CA VAL A 95 -17.08 21.39 -35.12
C VAL A 95 -18.09 22.28 -34.39
N TYR A 96 -17.63 23.30 -33.66
CA TYR A 96 -18.51 24.25 -32.97
C TYR A 96 -19.39 25.05 -33.94
N ASN A 97 -18.81 25.52 -35.04
CA ASN A 97 -19.50 26.27 -36.10
C ASN A 97 -20.35 25.38 -37.01
N ASN A 98 -20.26 24.04 -36.85
CA ASN A 98 -20.99 23.05 -37.63
C ASN A 98 -20.73 23.18 -39.15
N GLU A 99 -19.45 23.32 -39.50
CA GLU A 99 -19.01 23.44 -40.88
C GLU A 99 -19.35 22.19 -41.71
N LYS A 100 -19.69 22.40 -42.99
CA LYS A 100 -19.98 21.30 -43.94
C LYS A 100 -18.77 20.90 -44.77
N THR A 101 -17.74 21.75 -44.79
CA THR A 101 -16.49 21.56 -45.54
C THR A 101 -15.33 22.00 -44.68
N TYR A 102 -14.23 21.26 -44.73
CA TYR A 102 -12.99 21.59 -44.03
C TYR A 102 -11.79 21.38 -44.96
N GLY A 103 -10.59 21.53 -44.43
CA GLY A 103 -9.39 21.32 -45.22
C GLY A 103 -8.10 21.47 -44.43
N VAL A 104 -7.00 21.43 -45.15
CA VAL A 104 -5.64 21.57 -44.64
C VAL A 104 -4.84 22.50 -45.53
N THR A 105 -3.83 23.13 -44.96
CA THR A 105 -3.09 24.19 -45.64
C THR A 105 -1.59 23.92 -45.59
N ALA A 106 -0.91 24.06 -46.73
CA ALA A 106 0.53 24.23 -46.78
C ALA A 106 0.85 25.70 -47.07
N HIS A 107 1.75 26.30 -46.31
CA HIS A 107 2.12 27.71 -46.48
C HIS A 107 3.59 27.97 -46.17
N ILE A 108 4.12 29.07 -46.70
CA ILE A 108 5.45 29.56 -46.35
C ILE A 108 5.41 30.11 -44.92
N MET A 109 6.38 29.74 -44.09
CA MET A 109 6.46 30.22 -42.71
C MET A 109 6.90 31.68 -42.64
N ASP A 110 6.24 32.42 -41.75
CA ASP A 110 6.60 33.79 -41.38
C ASP A 110 6.81 33.88 -39.84
N LYS A 111 7.21 35.04 -39.31
CA LYS A 111 7.41 35.31 -37.88
C LYS A 111 6.15 35.03 -37.04
N LYS A 112 4.96 35.06 -37.64
CA LYS A 112 3.69 34.78 -36.98
C LYS A 112 3.09 33.47 -37.51
N VAL A 113 2.59 32.65 -36.59
CA VAL A 113 1.91 31.37 -36.88
C VAL A 113 0.78 31.57 -37.88
N ASP A 114 0.71 30.73 -38.91
CA ASP A 114 -0.38 30.67 -39.90
C ASP A 114 -0.76 32.02 -40.51
N THR A 115 0.24 32.81 -40.91
CA THR A 115 0.04 34.10 -41.60
C THR A 115 0.78 34.24 -42.92
N GLY A 116 1.74 33.34 -43.20
CA GLY A 116 2.54 33.43 -44.42
C GLY A 116 1.79 32.97 -45.67
N LYS A 117 2.41 33.20 -46.84
CA LYS A 117 1.79 32.94 -48.15
C LYS A 117 1.38 31.48 -48.29
N ILE A 118 0.10 31.25 -48.56
CA ILE A 118 -0.48 29.92 -48.79
C ILE A 118 -0.02 29.42 -50.16
N ILE A 119 0.38 28.15 -50.22
CA ILE A 119 0.88 27.50 -51.44
C ILE A 119 0.02 26.31 -51.85
N SER A 120 -0.72 25.70 -50.92
CA SER A 120 -1.70 24.66 -51.22
C SER A 120 -2.80 24.63 -50.16
N VAL A 121 -4.03 24.38 -50.60
CA VAL A 121 -5.18 24.09 -49.74
C VAL A 121 -5.87 22.86 -50.30
N LYS A 122 -6.05 21.83 -49.47
CA LYS A 122 -6.81 20.64 -49.82
C LYS A 122 -8.09 20.59 -49.00
N ARG A 123 -9.24 20.52 -49.67
CA ARG A 123 -10.57 20.59 -49.04
C ARG A 123 -11.30 19.27 -49.12
N PHE A 124 -12.08 18.97 -48.10
CA PHE A 124 -12.89 17.76 -48.01
C PHE A 124 -14.22 18.02 -47.28
N ARG A 125 -15.19 17.12 -47.47
CA ARG A 125 -16.53 17.23 -46.87
C ARG A 125 -16.54 16.77 -45.41
N LEU A 126 -17.27 17.51 -44.57
CA LEU A 126 -17.60 17.10 -43.21
C LEU A 126 -18.99 16.46 -43.15
N LEU A 127 -19.09 15.38 -42.40
CA LEU A 127 -20.35 14.75 -42.05
C LEU A 127 -20.84 15.29 -40.70
N GLU A 128 -22.16 15.33 -40.50
CA GLU A 128 -22.75 15.81 -39.24
C GLU A 128 -22.36 14.92 -38.03
N SER A 129 -22.07 13.64 -38.31
CA SER A 129 -21.56 12.65 -37.36
C SER A 129 -20.07 12.77 -37.07
N ASP A 130 -19.31 13.61 -37.78
CA ASP A 130 -17.88 13.76 -37.53
C ASP A 130 -17.64 14.40 -36.15
N SER A 131 -16.89 13.68 -35.32
CA SER A 131 -16.33 14.18 -34.07
C SER A 131 -15.01 14.93 -34.34
N ILE A 132 -14.51 15.65 -33.33
CA ILE A 132 -13.18 16.30 -33.42
C ILE A 132 -12.08 15.26 -33.71
N TYR A 133 -12.22 14.04 -33.18
CA TYR A 133 -11.27 12.96 -33.42
C TYR A 133 -11.30 12.49 -34.87
N ASN A 134 -12.49 12.20 -35.40
CA ASN A 134 -12.62 11.77 -36.80
C ASN A 134 -12.14 12.87 -37.76
N LEU A 135 -12.47 14.13 -37.44
CA LEU A 135 -11.99 15.29 -38.19
C LEU A 135 -10.47 15.41 -38.14
N SER A 136 -9.84 15.21 -36.98
CA SER A 136 -8.38 15.30 -36.87
C SER A 136 -7.69 14.20 -37.69
N MET A 137 -8.22 12.96 -37.68
CA MET A 137 -7.68 11.86 -38.49
C MET A 137 -7.78 12.15 -39.99
N LYS A 138 -8.98 12.52 -40.49
CA LYS A 138 -9.18 12.91 -41.89
C LYS A 138 -8.25 14.05 -42.30
N SER A 139 -8.07 15.03 -41.42
CA SER A 139 -7.16 16.16 -41.67
C SER A 139 -5.70 15.69 -41.79
N TYR A 140 -5.25 14.75 -40.97
CA TYR A 140 -3.88 14.24 -41.07
C TYR A 140 -3.63 13.42 -42.34
N ASP A 141 -4.62 12.66 -42.82
CA ASP A 141 -4.56 11.96 -44.12
C ASP A 141 -4.46 12.95 -45.27
N GLU A 142 -5.35 13.94 -45.30
CA GLU A 142 -5.37 14.97 -46.34
C GLU A 142 -4.13 15.86 -46.28
N MET A 143 -3.59 16.11 -45.09
CA MET A 143 -2.35 16.87 -44.92
C MET A 143 -1.13 16.08 -45.39
N PHE A 144 -1.12 14.76 -45.20
CA PHE A 144 -0.07 13.90 -45.75
C PHE A 144 -0.13 13.88 -47.28
N SER A 145 -1.34 13.80 -47.86
CA SER A 145 -1.51 13.93 -49.31
C SER A 145 -1.04 15.30 -49.81
N ALA A 146 -1.41 16.40 -49.15
CA ALA A 146 -0.94 17.74 -49.50
C ALA A 146 0.58 17.88 -49.37
N PHE A 147 1.19 17.19 -48.40
CA PHE A 147 2.64 17.09 -48.27
C PHE A 147 3.27 16.40 -49.48
N LEU A 148 2.74 15.25 -49.91
CA LEU A 148 3.25 14.56 -51.10
C LEU A 148 3.13 15.44 -52.35
N ASP A 149 1.99 16.11 -52.54
CA ASP A 149 1.78 16.99 -53.69
C ASP A 149 2.80 18.14 -53.72
N VAL A 150 2.96 18.85 -52.59
CA VAL A 150 3.93 19.96 -52.48
C VAL A 150 5.36 19.47 -52.68
N MET A 151 5.73 18.32 -52.08
CA MET A 151 7.08 17.79 -52.18
C MET A 151 7.40 17.28 -53.59
N ASN A 152 6.43 16.69 -54.29
CA ASN A 152 6.61 16.30 -55.69
C ASN A 152 6.83 17.53 -56.58
N PHE A 153 6.08 18.63 -56.38
CA PHE A 153 6.35 19.89 -57.09
C PHE A 153 7.74 20.44 -56.81
N VAL A 154 8.18 20.39 -55.55
CA VAL A 154 9.53 20.82 -55.15
C VAL A 154 10.61 19.94 -55.79
N LEU A 155 10.39 18.63 -55.87
CA LEU A 155 11.35 17.67 -56.44
C LEU A 155 11.41 17.73 -57.96
N ASP A 156 10.26 17.83 -58.62
CA ASP A 156 10.14 17.75 -60.09
C ASP A 156 10.38 19.10 -60.77
N ARG A 157 9.85 20.18 -60.19
CA ARG A 157 9.84 21.53 -60.81
C ARG A 157 10.76 22.53 -60.12
N LYS A 158 11.31 22.20 -58.94
CA LYS A 158 12.10 23.12 -58.10
C LYS A 158 11.37 24.45 -57.81
N GLU A 159 10.05 24.39 -57.69
CA GLU A 159 9.19 25.52 -57.39
C GLU A 159 8.13 25.11 -56.35
N LEU A 160 7.53 26.10 -55.67
CA LEU A 160 6.38 25.87 -54.81
C LEU A 160 5.07 25.97 -55.63
N PRO A 161 4.05 25.15 -55.34
CA PRO A 161 2.74 25.30 -55.96
C PRO A 161 2.14 26.70 -55.77
N HIS A 162 1.38 27.16 -56.76
CA HIS A 162 0.67 28.43 -56.69
C HIS A 162 -0.73 28.24 -56.10
N CYS A 163 -1.09 29.06 -55.11
CA CYS A 163 -2.44 29.11 -54.54
C CYS A 163 -2.87 30.57 -54.38
N THR A 164 -4.11 30.86 -54.78
CA THR A 164 -4.71 32.21 -54.69
C THR A 164 -5.46 32.45 -53.37
N GLU A 165 -5.68 31.39 -52.57
CA GLU A 165 -6.35 31.52 -51.27
C GLU A 165 -5.52 32.35 -50.28
N LYS A 166 -6.23 33.08 -49.41
CA LYS A 166 -5.63 33.91 -48.35
C LYS A 166 -6.24 33.55 -47.00
N TRP A 167 -5.45 33.72 -45.94
CA TRP A 167 -5.95 33.58 -44.56
C TRP A 167 -7.14 34.52 -44.33
N LYS A 168 -8.29 33.96 -43.93
CA LYS A 168 -9.54 34.70 -43.81
C LYS A 168 -9.69 35.42 -42.47
N ARG A 169 -8.84 35.10 -41.50
CA ARG A 169 -8.85 35.70 -40.17
C ARG A 169 -7.50 35.58 -39.48
N LYS A 170 -7.38 36.24 -38.33
CA LYS A 170 -6.22 36.07 -37.44
C LYS A 170 -6.24 34.66 -36.81
N PRO A 171 -5.07 34.06 -36.52
CA PRO A 171 -4.97 32.75 -35.86
C PRO A 171 -5.68 32.72 -34.50
N TYR A 172 -6.40 31.64 -34.24
CA TYR A 172 -6.91 31.35 -32.90
C TYR A 172 -5.76 31.16 -31.91
N LYS A 173 -5.92 31.71 -30.72
CA LYS A 173 -4.98 31.63 -29.61
C LYS A 173 -5.47 30.62 -28.57
N ARG A 174 -4.58 30.26 -27.64
CA ARG A 174 -4.90 29.37 -26.52
C ARG A 174 -6.12 29.85 -25.73
N ASN A 175 -6.19 31.16 -25.42
CA ASN A 175 -7.29 31.74 -24.66
C ASN A 175 -8.64 31.62 -25.40
N ASP A 176 -8.63 31.68 -26.73
CA ASP A 176 -9.87 31.49 -27.52
C ASP A 176 -10.40 30.06 -27.35
N LEU A 177 -9.51 29.07 -27.39
CA LEU A 177 -9.85 27.67 -27.19
C LEU A 177 -10.31 27.40 -25.74
N GLU A 178 -9.63 27.99 -24.75
CA GLU A 178 -10.03 27.87 -23.35
C GLU A 178 -11.41 28.49 -23.09
N ALA A 179 -11.72 29.61 -23.76
CA ALA A 179 -13.03 30.25 -23.71
C ALA A 179 -14.12 29.41 -24.39
N LEU A 180 -13.80 28.66 -25.46
CA LEU A 180 -14.71 27.71 -26.08
C LEU A 180 -15.04 26.53 -25.16
N CYS A 181 -14.03 25.99 -24.47
CA CYS A 181 -14.19 24.85 -23.56
C CYS A 181 -14.93 25.21 -22.26
N LYS A 182 -14.94 26.48 -21.84
CA LYS A 182 -15.65 26.90 -20.64
C LYS A 182 -17.17 26.93 -20.87
N ILE A 183 -17.92 26.26 -20.01
CA ILE A 183 -19.40 26.27 -19.98
C ILE A 183 -19.91 26.96 -18.70
N SER A 184 -21.16 27.41 -18.73
CA SER A 184 -21.82 28.11 -17.62
C SER A 184 -23.27 27.67 -17.50
N PRO A 185 -23.88 27.65 -16.30
CA PRO A 185 -25.29 27.28 -16.11
C PRO A 185 -26.25 28.28 -16.77
N ARG A 186 -25.76 29.48 -17.13
CA ARG A 186 -26.52 30.51 -17.85
C ARG A 186 -26.63 30.24 -19.36
N MET A 187 -25.86 29.29 -19.89
CA MET A 187 -25.92 28.94 -21.31
C MET A 187 -27.12 28.04 -21.59
N SER A 188 -27.70 28.15 -22.79
CA SER A 188 -28.76 27.25 -23.22
C SER A 188 -28.25 25.81 -23.33
N LYS A 189 -29.14 24.82 -23.14
CA LYS A 189 -28.79 23.39 -23.31
C LYS A 189 -28.16 23.12 -24.69
N LYS A 190 -28.65 23.79 -25.74
CA LYS A 190 -28.13 23.68 -27.12
C LYS A 190 -26.69 24.19 -27.23
N GLU A 191 -26.37 25.31 -26.57
CA GLU A 191 -25.01 25.87 -26.57
C GLU A 191 -24.04 25.01 -25.76
N ILE A 192 -24.47 24.52 -24.60
CA ILE A 192 -23.69 23.58 -23.78
C ILE A 192 -23.38 22.31 -24.60
N ALA A 193 -24.37 21.72 -25.26
CA ALA A 193 -24.17 20.53 -26.10
C ALA A 193 -23.19 20.78 -27.25
N LYS A 194 -23.26 21.94 -27.92
CA LYS A 194 -22.29 22.32 -28.97
C LYS A 194 -20.87 22.41 -28.42
N ARG A 195 -20.66 23.08 -27.28
CA ARG A 195 -19.35 23.21 -26.64
C ARG A 195 -18.80 21.88 -26.18
N ILE A 196 -19.65 20.99 -25.66
CA ILE A 196 -19.27 19.62 -25.29
C ILE A 196 -18.82 18.84 -26.53
N LYS A 197 -19.62 18.86 -27.61
CA LYS A 197 -19.26 18.19 -28.88
C LYS A 197 -17.94 18.74 -29.45
N ALA A 198 -17.74 20.05 -29.35
CA ALA A 198 -16.58 20.78 -29.86
C ALA A 198 -15.35 20.79 -28.93
N SER A 199 -15.42 20.20 -27.74
CA SER A 199 -14.27 20.07 -26.82
C SER A 199 -13.95 18.63 -26.43
N THR A 200 -14.86 17.69 -26.68
CA THR A 200 -14.67 16.28 -26.36
C THR A 200 -13.71 15.62 -27.34
N TYR A 201 -12.49 15.33 -26.89
CA TYR A 201 -11.46 14.60 -27.62
C TYR A 201 -10.91 13.46 -26.75
N PRO A 202 -10.65 12.26 -27.29
CA PRO A 202 -10.27 11.08 -26.50
C PRO A 202 -9.13 11.32 -25.49
N ASP A 203 -8.15 12.16 -25.87
CA ASP A 203 -6.96 12.46 -25.09
C ASP A 203 -6.86 13.94 -24.67
N MET A 204 -7.94 14.68 -24.45
CA MET A 204 -7.89 16.07 -23.93
C MET A 204 -9.03 16.34 -22.94
N PRO A 205 -8.83 17.21 -21.93
CA PRO A 205 -9.91 17.70 -21.08
C PRO A 205 -11.07 18.22 -21.94
N GLY A 206 -12.30 17.82 -21.59
CA GLY A 206 -13.52 18.26 -22.27
C GLY A 206 -13.95 19.66 -21.85
N ALA A 207 -15.22 19.98 -22.11
CA ALA A 207 -15.82 21.21 -21.62
C ALA A 207 -15.77 21.27 -20.09
N TYR A 208 -15.54 22.45 -19.50
CA TYR A 208 -15.38 22.58 -18.06
C TYR A 208 -16.15 23.77 -17.49
N ILE A 209 -16.48 23.69 -16.20
CA ILE A 209 -17.11 24.76 -15.42
C ILE A 209 -16.35 24.95 -14.12
N ASP A 210 -16.13 26.21 -13.74
CA ASP A 210 -15.55 26.54 -12.43
C ASP A 210 -16.71 26.87 -11.47
N LEU A 211 -16.90 26.07 -10.42
CA LEU A 211 -17.92 26.25 -9.37
C LEU A 211 -17.27 26.25 -8.00
N SER A 212 -17.53 27.29 -7.20
CA SER A 212 -17.07 27.40 -5.81
C SER A 212 -15.56 27.17 -5.61
N GLY A 213 -14.75 27.65 -6.56
CA GLY A 213 -13.28 27.49 -6.53
C GLY A 213 -12.77 26.14 -7.06
N TYR A 214 -13.66 25.25 -7.50
CA TYR A 214 -13.31 23.95 -8.09
C TYR A 214 -13.64 23.93 -9.58
N ARG A 215 -12.76 23.30 -10.38
CA ARG A 215 -13.00 23.05 -11.80
C ARG A 215 -13.61 21.66 -11.99
N PHE A 216 -14.78 21.62 -12.62
CA PHE A 216 -15.47 20.39 -13.02
C PHE A 216 -15.33 20.24 -14.52
N GLU A 217 -14.77 19.12 -14.97
CA GLU A 217 -14.56 18.84 -16.39
C GLU A 217 -15.55 17.75 -16.83
N HIS A 218 -16.20 17.96 -17.98
CA HIS A 218 -17.07 16.95 -18.55
C HIS A 218 -16.23 15.82 -19.12
N ASP A 219 -16.43 14.65 -18.52
CA ASP A 219 -15.72 13.45 -18.87
C ASP A 219 -16.68 12.26 -19.10
N PRO A 220 -17.32 12.19 -20.28
CA PRO A 220 -18.34 11.17 -20.59
C PRO A 220 -17.85 9.72 -20.45
N ASP A 221 -16.54 9.45 -20.49
CA ASP A 221 -15.99 8.09 -20.38
C ASP A 221 -15.01 7.90 -19.19
N ASN A 222 -15.05 8.75 -18.15
CA ASN A 222 -14.09 8.70 -17.01
C ASN A 222 -12.60 8.70 -17.45
N ARG A 223 -12.29 9.48 -18.48
CA ARG A 223 -11.01 9.62 -19.16
C ARG A 223 -9.99 10.47 -18.43
N VAL A 224 -10.34 11.43 -17.58
CA VAL A 224 -9.38 12.13 -16.69
C VAL A 224 -8.72 11.11 -15.76
N THR A 225 -9.48 10.10 -15.33
CA THR A 225 -9.02 8.92 -14.61
C THR A 225 -8.20 7.98 -15.52
N ARG A 226 -8.62 7.75 -16.77
CA ARG A 226 -7.83 6.94 -17.75
C ARG A 226 -6.60 7.64 -18.33
N LYS A 227 -6.49 8.96 -18.32
CA LYS A 227 -5.35 9.70 -18.88
C LYS A 227 -4.19 9.73 -17.90
N LYS A 228 -4.48 9.69 -16.59
CA LYS A 228 -3.51 9.25 -15.57
C LYS A 228 -2.99 7.84 -15.90
N GLN A 229 -3.86 6.91 -16.30
CA GLN A 229 -3.46 5.55 -16.73
C GLN A 229 -2.68 5.49 -18.06
N LEU A 230 -2.98 6.35 -19.04
CA LEU A 230 -2.41 6.31 -20.40
C LEU A 230 -1.15 7.17 -20.58
N THR A 231 -0.82 8.08 -19.65
CA THR A 231 0.52 8.71 -19.58
C THR A 231 1.61 7.76 -19.07
N SER A 232 1.30 6.48 -18.85
CA SER A 232 2.26 5.40 -18.58
C SER A 232 3.06 4.95 -19.82
N LYS A 233 3.34 5.86 -20.77
CA LYS A 233 4.40 5.64 -21.76
C LYS A 233 5.73 5.54 -21.02
N LYS A 234 6.22 4.29 -20.87
CA LYS A 234 7.57 3.86 -20.47
C LYS A 234 8.41 4.97 -19.82
N ARG A 235 8.06 5.32 -18.58
CA ARG A 235 8.97 6.02 -17.68
C ARG A 235 9.70 4.93 -16.90
N GLY A 236 10.99 5.13 -16.63
CA GLY A 236 11.78 4.27 -15.76
C GLY A 236 11.30 4.34 -14.30
N TYR A 237 10.07 3.88 -14.06
CA TYR A 237 9.53 3.66 -12.73
C TYR A 237 9.92 2.27 -12.26
N GLY A 238 10.14 2.18 -10.95
CA GLY A 238 10.49 0.95 -10.26
C GLY A 238 9.48 -0.17 -10.39
N VAL A 239 9.90 -1.38 -10.01
CA VAL A 239 9.04 -2.56 -9.96
C VAL A 239 7.97 -2.36 -8.88
N ARG A 240 6.69 -2.41 -9.26
CA ARG A 240 5.55 -2.27 -8.36
C ARG A 240 4.85 -3.59 -8.13
N ILE A 241 4.76 -3.97 -6.86
CA ILE A 241 4.17 -5.24 -6.43
C ILE A 241 3.04 -4.96 -5.44
N LEU A 242 1.86 -5.46 -5.75
CA LEU A 242 0.73 -5.48 -4.84
C LEU A 242 0.68 -6.84 -4.12
N GLY A 243 1.04 -6.85 -2.85
CA GLY A 243 0.91 -8.01 -1.98
C GLY A 243 -0.48 -8.06 -1.35
N ILE A 244 -1.09 -9.24 -1.37
CA ILE A 244 -2.44 -9.50 -0.89
C ILE A 244 -2.39 -10.71 0.05
N SER A 245 -2.99 -10.57 1.22
CA SER A 245 -3.24 -11.66 2.15
C SER A 245 -4.75 -11.76 2.36
N PRO A 246 -5.45 -12.66 1.65
CA PRO A 246 -6.91 -12.79 1.70
C PRO A 246 -7.38 -14.03 2.46
N ASP A 247 -8.63 -14.01 2.95
CA ASP A 247 -9.40 -15.18 3.39
C ASP A 247 -8.74 -16.07 4.47
N ILE A 248 -7.80 -15.48 5.22
CA ILE A 248 -7.12 -16.07 6.37
C ILE A 248 -7.75 -15.53 7.67
N TRP A 249 -6.95 -15.06 8.65
CA TRP A 249 -7.48 -14.50 9.90
C TRP A 249 -7.65 -12.98 9.89
N ILE A 250 -6.68 -12.25 9.34
CA ILE A 250 -6.75 -10.80 9.16
C ILE A 250 -6.30 -10.47 7.75
N SER A 251 -7.27 -10.21 6.88
CA SER A 251 -6.98 -9.84 5.51
C SER A 251 -6.27 -8.49 5.43
N SER A 252 -5.33 -8.37 4.49
CA SER A 252 -4.55 -7.15 4.32
C SER A 252 -4.01 -6.99 2.90
N ALA A 253 -3.61 -5.76 2.58
CA ALA A 253 -2.90 -5.45 1.35
C ALA A 253 -1.70 -4.54 1.63
N ALA A 254 -0.68 -4.68 0.80
CA ALA A 254 0.52 -3.85 0.82
C ALA A 254 0.99 -3.56 -0.61
N LEU A 255 1.39 -2.31 -0.86
CA LEU A 255 2.03 -1.88 -2.10
C LEU A 255 3.51 -1.62 -1.86
N ILE A 256 4.34 -2.26 -2.67
CA ILE A 256 5.79 -2.11 -2.66
C ILE A 256 6.24 -1.54 -4.00
N GLU A 257 7.16 -0.57 -3.97
CA GLU A 257 7.83 -0.01 -5.15
C GLU A 257 9.34 -0.08 -4.92
N ASP A 258 10.06 -0.79 -5.79
CA ASP A 258 11.51 -1.06 -5.69
C ASP A 258 11.97 -1.59 -4.32
N GLY A 259 11.16 -2.47 -3.72
CA GLY A 259 11.43 -3.07 -2.42
C GLY A 259 11.13 -2.15 -1.23
N LYS A 260 10.63 -0.93 -1.44
CA LYS A 260 10.16 -0.03 -0.37
C LYS A 260 8.64 -0.15 -0.20
N ILE A 261 8.18 -0.26 1.04
CA ILE A 261 6.76 -0.24 1.38
C ILE A 261 6.22 1.19 1.20
N ILE A 262 5.24 1.35 0.31
CA ILE A 262 4.60 2.63 -0.01
C ILE A 262 3.32 2.83 0.79
N ALA A 263 2.52 1.77 0.89
CA ALA A 263 1.27 1.75 1.62
C ALA A 263 0.97 0.32 2.09
N ALA A 264 0.36 0.18 3.26
CA ALA A 264 -0.13 -1.10 3.75
C ALA A 264 -1.23 -0.84 4.79
N ALA A 265 -2.29 -1.65 4.76
CA ALA A 265 -3.36 -1.60 5.77
C ALA A 265 -4.10 -2.94 5.88
N PRO A 266 -4.53 -3.36 7.08
CA PRO A 266 -5.44 -4.49 7.23
C PRO A 266 -6.89 -4.07 6.94
N GLU A 267 -7.67 -4.97 6.33
CA GLU A 267 -9.04 -4.69 5.85
C GLU A 267 -9.98 -4.28 6.99
N GLU A 268 -9.80 -4.86 8.18
CA GLU A 268 -10.58 -4.56 9.39
C GLU A 268 -10.61 -3.07 9.74
N ARG A 269 -9.61 -2.29 9.31
CA ARG A 269 -9.54 -0.85 9.56
C ARG A 269 -10.60 -0.10 8.75
N PHE A 270 -11.01 -0.61 7.60
CA PHE A 270 -11.92 0.07 6.67
C PHE A 270 -13.36 -0.47 6.71
N ASP A 271 -13.55 -1.77 6.87
CA ASP A 271 -14.89 -2.36 7.04
C ASP A 271 -15.41 -2.32 8.47
N ARG A 272 -14.51 -2.00 9.42
CA ARG A 272 -14.77 -1.92 10.86
C ARG A 272 -15.18 -3.26 11.48
N GLN A 273 -14.93 -4.38 10.78
CA GLN A 273 -15.13 -5.74 11.28
C GLN A 273 -13.81 -6.26 11.85
N LYS A 274 -13.76 -6.45 13.17
CA LYS A 274 -12.56 -6.93 13.83
C LYS A 274 -12.24 -8.36 13.39
N MET A 275 -10.98 -8.58 13.00
CA MET A 275 -10.51 -9.80 12.36
C MET A 275 -11.25 -10.11 11.06
N SER A 276 -11.46 -9.07 10.24
CA SER A 276 -12.02 -9.24 8.91
C SER A 276 -11.15 -10.20 8.11
N ASN A 277 -11.77 -11.30 7.69
CA ASN A 277 -11.22 -12.27 6.75
C ASN A 277 -11.81 -12.07 5.35
N ALA A 278 -12.56 -10.99 5.10
CA ALA A 278 -13.06 -10.68 3.77
C ALA A 278 -11.90 -10.38 2.81
N PHE A 279 -12.10 -10.60 1.51
CA PHE A 279 -11.12 -10.19 0.51
C PHE A 279 -10.80 -8.68 0.65
N PRO A 280 -9.51 -8.27 0.69
CA PRO A 280 -9.09 -6.94 1.15
C PRO A 280 -9.28 -5.81 0.11
N ASN A 281 -10.52 -5.64 -0.37
CA ASN A 281 -10.87 -4.68 -1.41
C ASN A 281 -10.55 -3.23 -1.01
N LYS A 282 -10.88 -2.84 0.23
CA LYS A 282 -10.69 -1.46 0.69
C LYS A 282 -9.23 -1.16 0.98
N ALA A 283 -8.49 -2.12 1.52
CA ALA A 283 -7.05 -2.01 1.71
C ALA A 283 -6.29 -1.92 0.37
N ILE A 284 -6.70 -2.69 -0.65
CA ILE A 284 -6.15 -2.58 -2.01
C ILE A 284 -6.44 -1.19 -2.58
N ALA A 285 -7.69 -0.73 -2.51
CA ALA A 285 -8.06 0.61 -2.99
C ALA A 285 -7.24 1.70 -2.31
N TYR A 286 -7.08 1.65 -0.99
CA TYR A 286 -6.22 2.55 -0.23
C TYR A 286 -4.77 2.53 -0.74
N CYS A 287 -4.19 1.35 -0.97
CA CYS A 287 -2.81 1.24 -1.42
C CYS A 287 -2.59 1.91 -2.79
N LEU A 288 -3.53 1.70 -3.72
CA LEU A 288 -3.48 2.32 -5.05
C LEU A 288 -3.68 3.84 -4.97
N ASP A 289 -4.66 4.29 -4.19
CA ASP A 289 -4.97 5.71 -3.99
C ASP A 289 -3.80 6.46 -3.34
N ARG A 290 -3.16 5.87 -2.30
CA ARG A 290 -2.01 6.46 -1.61
C ARG A 290 -0.81 6.66 -2.54
N ALA A 291 -0.61 5.77 -3.51
CA ALA A 291 0.43 5.92 -4.52
C ALA A 291 -0.01 6.77 -5.73
N GLY A 292 -1.29 7.15 -5.82
CA GLY A 292 -1.85 7.90 -6.95
C GLY A 292 -1.82 7.12 -8.27
N ILE A 293 -1.85 5.78 -8.17
CA ILE A 293 -1.78 4.84 -9.30
C ILE A 293 -3.07 4.03 -9.41
N THR A 294 -3.16 3.21 -10.45
CA THR A 294 -4.26 2.27 -10.64
C THR A 294 -3.74 0.83 -10.77
N ILE A 295 -4.65 -0.14 -10.83
CA ILE A 295 -4.27 -1.55 -11.05
C ILE A 295 -3.46 -1.76 -12.34
N ASN A 296 -3.63 -0.90 -13.36
CA ASN A 296 -2.89 -0.98 -14.61
C ASN A 296 -1.41 -0.56 -14.46
N ASP A 297 -1.04 0.08 -13.35
CA ASP A 297 0.32 0.51 -13.05
C ASP A 297 1.08 -0.51 -12.18
N ILE A 298 0.42 -1.60 -11.76
CA ILE A 298 1.01 -2.70 -10.98
C ILE A 298 1.68 -3.69 -11.93
N ASP A 299 2.93 -4.07 -11.67
CA ASP A 299 3.65 -5.06 -12.49
C ASP A 299 3.32 -6.48 -12.07
N TYR A 300 3.24 -6.71 -10.76
CA TYR A 300 2.99 -8.02 -10.18
C TYR A 300 1.99 -7.96 -9.04
N ILE A 301 1.13 -8.97 -8.95
CA ILE A 301 0.29 -9.21 -7.78
C ILE A 301 0.82 -10.46 -7.09
N VAL A 302 0.89 -10.45 -5.76
CA VAL A 302 1.29 -11.60 -4.96
C VAL A 302 0.19 -11.95 -3.98
N MET A 303 -0.15 -13.23 -3.90
CA MET A 303 -0.96 -13.82 -2.85
C MET A 303 -0.10 -14.74 -1.99
N SER A 304 -0.11 -14.52 -0.68
CA SER A 304 0.73 -15.23 0.28
C SER A 304 0.13 -16.56 0.74
N TRP A 305 -0.46 -17.30 -0.19
CA TRP A 305 -0.96 -18.65 -0.01
C TRP A 305 -0.78 -19.43 -1.32
N ASN A 306 -0.11 -20.57 -1.30
CA ASN A 306 0.19 -21.35 -2.50
C ASN A 306 -0.75 -22.56 -2.69
N PRO A 307 -1.79 -22.45 -3.54
CA PRO A 307 -2.75 -23.55 -3.72
C PRO A 307 -2.12 -24.81 -4.35
N ALA A 308 -0.95 -24.70 -5.00
CA ALA A 308 -0.25 -25.84 -5.61
C ALA A 308 -0.03 -27.01 -4.66
N LEU A 309 0.23 -26.69 -3.37
CA LEU A 309 0.58 -27.70 -2.38
C LEU A 309 -0.59 -28.62 -2.03
N HIS A 310 -1.83 -28.11 -2.09
CA HIS A 310 -3.04 -28.89 -1.86
C HIS A 310 -3.50 -29.69 -3.08
N ILE A 311 -2.89 -29.43 -4.25
CA ILE A 311 -3.19 -30.08 -5.52
C ILE A 311 -2.36 -31.36 -5.70
N LYS A 312 -1.14 -31.38 -5.15
CA LYS A 312 -0.18 -32.49 -5.26
C LYS A 312 -0.63 -33.79 -4.60
N SER A 313 -1.32 -33.70 -3.47
CA SER A 313 -1.95 -34.86 -2.87
C SER A 313 -3.41 -34.85 -3.29
N ALA A 314 -3.85 -35.88 -4.02
CA ALA A 314 -5.26 -36.02 -4.34
C ALA A 314 -6.05 -36.03 -3.02
N SER A 315 -6.66 -34.91 -2.67
CA SER A 315 -7.64 -34.88 -1.60
C SER A 315 -8.80 -35.74 -2.08
N MET A 316 -8.85 -36.99 -1.60
CA MET A 316 -10.02 -37.87 -1.76
C MET A 316 -11.31 -37.15 -1.33
N ARG A 317 -11.19 -36.12 -0.48
CA ARG A 317 -12.28 -35.30 0.03
C ARG A 317 -12.77 -34.24 -0.97
N TYR A 318 -11.90 -33.65 -1.80
CA TYR A 318 -12.29 -32.70 -2.86
C TYR A 318 -12.59 -33.38 -4.20
N SER A 319 -12.05 -34.58 -4.44
CA SER A 319 -12.22 -35.30 -5.71
C SER A 319 -13.48 -36.18 -5.79
N LYS A 320 -14.10 -36.53 -4.66
CA LYS A 320 -15.23 -37.49 -4.64
C LYS A 320 -16.63 -36.88 -4.77
N PRO A 321 -16.94 -35.65 -4.32
CA PRO A 321 -18.28 -35.09 -4.47
C PRO A 321 -18.23 -33.83 -5.35
N ILE A 322 -18.04 -33.98 -6.66
CA ILE A 322 -18.17 -32.85 -7.59
C ILE A 322 -19.67 -32.65 -7.87
N ARG A 323 -20.25 -31.58 -7.32
CA ARG A 323 -21.71 -31.36 -7.33
C ARG A 323 -22.17 -30.30 -8.34
N TRP A 324 -21.30 -29.38 -8.76
CA TRP A 324 -21.66 -28.31 -9.72
C TRP A 324 -20.46 -27.66 -10.43
N ARG A 325 -20.74 -26.88 -11.49
CA ARG A 325 -19.74 -26.36 -12.46
C ARG A 325 -18.62 -25.50 -11.86
N GLY A 326 -18.81 -24.82 -10.73
CA GLY A 326 -17.74 -24.04 -10.08
C GLY A 326 -16.66 -24.90 -9.44
N GLU A 327 -17.03 -26.08 -8.92
CA GLU A 327 -16.08 -27.06 -8.38
C GLU A 327 -15.24 -27.70 -9.50
N TYR A 328 -15.78 -27.80 -10.71
CA TYR A 328 -15.02 -28.18 -11.92
C TYR A 328 -13.95 -27.14 -12.26
N LEU A 329 -14.27 -25.84 -12.23
CA LEU A 329 -13.30 -24.78 -12.50
C LEU A 329 -12.17 -24.73 -11.45
N TYR A 330 -12.45 -25.10 -10.20
CA TYR A 330 -11.46 -25.22 -9.13
C TYR A 330 -10.61 -26.51 -9.23
N SER A 331 -11.21 -27.63 -9.64
CA SER A 331 -10.53 -28.94 -9.74
C SER A 331 -9.79 -29.18 -11.05
N THR A 332 -10.16 -28.50 -12.15
CA THR A 332 -9.55 -28.71 -13.48
C THR A 332 -8.06 -28.33 -13.52
N PRO A 333 -7.61 -27.17 -12.99
CA PRO A 333 -6.19 -26.89 -12.84
C PRO A 333 -5.49 -27.95 -11.99
N SER A 334 -6.18 -28.44 -10.95
CA SER A 334 -5.67 -29.42 -10.00
C SER A 334 -5.40 -30.80 -10.63
N CYS A 335 -6.30 -31.26 -11.50
CA CYS A 335 -6.17 -32.53 -12.22
C CYS A 335 -5.18 -32.47 -13.39
N LEU A 336 -5.08 -31.33 -14.08
CA LEU A 336 -4.10 -31.13 -15.16
C LEU A 336 -2.66 -31.00 -14.63
N LEU A 337 -2.46 -30.29 -13.51
CA LEU A 337 -1.12 -30.06 -12.94
C LEU A 337 -0.46 -31.33 -12.38
N ASN A 338 -1.25 -32.30 -11.88
CA ASN A 338 -0.75 -33.61 -11.46
C ASN A 338 -0.16 -34.45 -12.60
N GLN A 339 -0.42 -34.08 -13.86
CA GLN A 339 0.18 -34.76 -15.02
C GLN A 339 1.56 -34.18 -15.39
N PHE A 340 1.99 -33.05 -14.82
CA PHE A 340 3.18 -32.32 -15.31
C PHE A 340 4.41 -32.31 -14.40
N TYR A 341 4.37 -32.66 -13.08
CA TYR A 341 5.59 -32.55 -12.25
C TYR A 341 5.79 -33.58 -11.12
N SER A 342 7.02 -34.11 -11.08
CA SER A 342 7.64 -34.94 -10.03
C SER A 342 8.51 -34.14 -9.03
N SER A 343 8.34 -32.82 -8.87
CA SER A 343 9.17 -31.98 -7.97
C SER A 343 8.40 -30.85 -7.26
N ASP A 344 9.01 -30.23 -6.24
CA ASP A 344 8.38 -29.27 -5.33
C ASP A 344 8.35 -27.80 -5.83
N PRO A 345 7.22 -27.26 -6.37
CA PRO A 345 7.18 -25.93 -6.94
C PRO A 345 7.11 -24.87 -5.83
N LYS A 346 8.04 -23.92 -5.87
CA LYS A 346 8.15 -22.82 -4.88
C LYS A 346 7.12 -21.70 -5.07
N HIS A 347 6.48 -21.62 -6.24
CA HIS A 347 5.42 -20.66 -6.57
C HIS A 347 4.62 -21.14 -7.80
N ILE A 348 3.47 -20.52 -8.04
CA ILE A 348 2.72 -20.58 -9.31
C ILE A 348 2.57 -19.16 -9.85
N GLU A 349 2.70 -18.98 -11.16
CA GLU A 349 2.34 -17.75 -11.88
C GLU A 349 1.08 -17.99 -12.71
N GLN A 350 0.06 -17.15 -12.54
CA GLN A 350 -1.10 -17.06 -13.40
C GLN A 350 -1.10 -15.70 -14.11
N LYS A 351 -1.25 -15.70 -15.43
CA LYS A 351 -1.41 -14.46 -16.20
C LYS A 351 -2.89 -14.15 -16.37
N ILE A 352 -3.30 -12.94 -15.99
CA ILE A 352 -4.67 -12.44 -16.10
C ILE A 352 -4.65 -11.22 -17.03
N SER A 353 -5.36 -11.28 -18.14
CA SER A 353 -5.52 -10.13 -19.03
C SER A 353 -6.67 -9.25 -18.53
N LEU A 354 -6.35 -8.07 -17.98
CA LEU A 354 -7.32 -7.08 -17.51
C LEU A 354 -7.14 -5.78 -18.31
N ASN A 355 -8.20 -5.29 -18.95
CA ASN A 355 -8.19 -4.04 -19.74
C ASN A 355 -7.07 -3.98 -20.81
N GLY A 356 -6.71 -5.12 -21.41
CA GLY A 356 -5.64 -5.20 -22.41
C GLY A 356 -4.22 -5.20 -21.83
N LYS A 357 -4.05 -5.28 -20.50
CA LYS A 357 -2.77 -5.53 -19.84
C LYS A 357 -2.75 -6.95 -19.27
N ASP A 358 -1.66 -7.67 -19.52
CA ASP A 358 -1.38 -8.92 -18.82
C ASP A 358 -0.77 -8.61 -17.45
N LEU A 359 -1.46 -9.05 -16.40
CA LEU A 359 -0.99 -8.98 -15.01
C LEU A 359 -0.53 -10.38 -14.58
N SER A 360 0.68 -10.46 -14.03
CA SER A 360 1.20 -11.70 -13.44
C SER A 360 0.82 -11.78 -11.97
N LEU A 361 0.03 -12.80 -11.63
CA LEU A 361 -0.36 -13.16 -10.28
C LEU A 361 0.52 -14.30 -9.78
N PHE A 362 1.24 -14.07 -8.69
CA PHE A 362 2.11 -15.03 -8.03
C PHE A 362 1.45 -15.55 -6.76
N PHE A 363 1.50 -16.87 -6.57
CA PHE A 363 1.16 -17.51 -5.31
C PHE A 363 2.43 -18.00 -4.61
N ILE A 364 2.66 -17.54 -3.38
CA ILE A 364 3.86 -17.82 -2.59
C ILE A 364 3.45 -18.54 -1.31
N ASN A 365 4.27 -19.50 -0.85
CA ASN A 365 3.97 -20.23 0.37
C ASN A 365 3.84 -19.28 1.57
N HIS A 366 2.87 -19.54 2.44
CA HIS A 366 2.54 -18.70 3.60
C HIS A 366 3.74 -18.45 4.51
N HIS A 367 4.48 -19.51 4.87
CA HIS A 367 5.67 -19.38 5.71
C HIS A 367 6.85 -18.70 4.99
N ASP A 368 6.93 -18.76 3.65
CA ASP A 368 7.93 -17.96 2.91
C ASP A 368 7.63 -16.47 3.05
N ALA A 369 6.35 -16.08 2.94
CA ALA A 369 5.93 -14.71 3.21
C ALA A 369 6.26 -14.28 4.66
N HIS A 370 6.03 -15.12 5.67
CA HIS A 370 6.45 -14.83 7.04
C HIS A 370 7.97 -14.66 7.18
N THR A 371 8.77 -15.55 6.59
CA THR A 371 10.24 -15.42 6.67
C THR A 371 10.72 -14.11 6.05
N ALA A 372 10.12 -13.69 4.93
CA ALA A 372 10.42 -12.42 4.27
C ALA A 372 9.98 -11.21 5.10
N ASN A 373 8.77 -11.24 5.68
CA ASN A 373 8.25 -10.18 6.54
C ASN A 373 9.15 -9.92 7.77
N ALA A 374 9.89 -10.93 8.25
CA ALA A 374 10.89 -10.73 9.29
C ALA A 374 12.28 -10.40 8.72
N PHE A 375 12.89 -11.30 7.95
CA PHE A 375 14.31 -11.18 7.58
C PHE A 375 14.58 -10.02 6.62
N LEU A 376 13.73 -9.80 5.62
CA LEU A 376 13.94 -8.76 4.61
C LEU A 376 13.63 -7.36 5.14
N LEU A 377 12.86 -7.27 6.23
CA LEU A 377 12.63 -6.02 6.98
C LEU A 377 13.69 -5.78 8.06
N SER A 378 14.41 -6.81 8.50
CA SER A 378 15.45 -6.69 9.52
C SER A 378 16.71 -6.00 8.98
N PRO A 379 17.45 -5.25 9.80
CA PRO A 379 18.75 -4.69 9.43
C PRO A 379 19.87 -5.73 9.34
N PHE A 380 19.59 -7.01 9.55
CA PHE A 380 20.61 -8.04 9.67
C PHE A 380 21.04 -8.58 8.31
N GLU A 381 22.34 -8.59 8.05
CA GLU A 381 22.90 -9.19 6.83
C GLU A 381 22.81 -10.72 6.85
N LYS A 382 22.90 -11.34 8.02
CA LYS A 382 22.79 -12.79 8.23
C LYS A 382 22.08 -13.05 9.55
N ALA A 383 21.07 -13.89 9.53
CA ALA A 383 20.31 -14.25 10.73
C ALA A 383 19.72 -15.66 10.63
N ALA A 384 19.51 -16.28 11.79
CA ALA A 384 18.57 -17.38 11.93
C ALA A 384 17.14 -16.84 11.80
N ILE A 385 16.26 -17.62 11.19
CA ILE A 385 14.85 -17.27 10.97
C ILE A 385 14.01 -18.41 11.55
N LEU A 386 13.12 -18.09 12.48
CA LEU A 386 12.10 -19.02 12.94
C LEU A 386 10.73 -18.38 12.76
N THR A 387 9.87 -19.03 11.96
CA THR A 387 8.45 -18.68 11.93
C THR A 387 7.68 -19.67 12.77
N MET A 388 6.79 -19.22 13.63
CA MET A 388 5.91 -20.06 14.46
C MET A 388 4.48 -19.55 14.30
N ASP A 389 3.60 -20.36 13.74
CA ASP A 389 2.25 -19.94 13.42
C ASP A 389 1.21 -21.01 13.78
N GLY A 390 -0.07 -20.67 13.64
CA GLY A 390 -1.16 -21.64 13.76
C GLY A 390 -1.07 -22.70 12.66
N ARG A 391 -1.04 -22.25 11.41
CA ARG A 391 -0.98 -23.08 10.19
C ARG A 391 -0.52 -22.27 8.98
N GLY A 392 0.27 -22.89 8.11
CA GLY A 392 0.35 -22.54 6.70
C GLY A 392 -0.37 -23.58 5.85
N GLU A 393 0.14 -23.83 4.64
CA GLU A 393 -0.40 -24.86 3.75
C GLU A 393 -0.17 -26.27 4.30
N ASN A 394 1.04 -26.56 4.78
CA ASN A 394 1.41 -27.85 5.38
C ASN A 394 2.23 -27.70 6.67
N GLU A 395 3.15 -26.74 6.70
CA GLU A 395 3.96 -26.42 7.89
C GLU A 395 3.20 -25.56 8.91
N THR A 396 3.65 -25.61 10.16
CA THR A 396 3.19 -24.77 11.29
C THR A 396 4.35 -23.96 11.86
N CYS A 397 5.58 -24.46 11.70
CA CYS A 397 6.81 -23.75 12.00
C CYS A 397 7.83 -23.98 10.86
N LEU A 398 8.65 -22.97 10.55
CA LEU A 398 9.70 -23.06 9.54
C LEU A 398 11.02 -22.54 10.11
N PHE A 399 12.06 -23.37 10.00
CA PHE A 399 13.43 -23.07 10.34
C PHE A 399 14.16 -22.65 9.08
N ALA A 400 14.73 -21.46 9.06
CA ALA A 400 15.45 -20.96 7.91
C ALA A 400 16.68 -20.12 8.31
N LYS A 401 17.50 -19.83 7.32
CA LYS A 401 18.66 -18.96 7.44
C LYS A 401 18.62 -17.90 6.36
N GLY A 402 18.71 -16.65 6.78
CA GLY A 402 18.84 -15.50 5.90
C GLY A 402 20.30 -15.13 5.67
N LYS A 403 20.66 -14.78 4.43
CA LYS A 403 21.94 -14.15 4.08
C LYS A 403 21.75 -13.19 2.90
N GLY A 404 22.09 -11.92 3.07
CA GLY A 404 21.80 -10.86 2.10
C GLY A 404 20.29 -10.80 1.81
N ASN A 405 19.92 -11.08 0.57
CA ASN A 405 18.52 -11.09 0.11
C ASN A 405 17.98 -12.51 -0.13
N SER A 406 18.70 -13.54 0.34
CA SER A 406 18.32 -14.94 0.17
C SER A 406 17.85 -15.55 1.48
N ILE A 407 16.84 -16.40 1.39
CA ILE A 407 16.30 -17.18 2.49
C ILE A 407 16.45 -18.66 2.12
N LYS A 408 17.13 -19.42 2.98
CA LYS A 408 17.31 -20.87 2.82
C LYS A 408 16.56 -21.60 3.91
N LYS A 409 15.55 -22.39 3.53
CA LYS A 409 14.84 -23.33 4.42
C LYS A 409 15.78 -24.43 4.91
N ILE A 410 15.60 -24.85 6.15
CA ILE A 410 16.39 -25.90 6.80
C ILE A 410 15.48 -27.09 7.10
N GLN A 411 14.40 -26.85 7.82
CA GLN A 411 13.41 -27.87 8.21
C GLN A 411 12.11 -27.19 8.65
N SER A 412 11.06 -27.97 8.89
CA SER A 412 9.76 -27.47 9.33
C SER A 412 9.14 -28.39 10.37
N VAL A 413 8.25 -27.84 11.20
CA VAL A 413 7.23 -28.63 11.92
C VAL A 413 6.01 -28.67 11.03
N MET A 414 5.46 -29.86 10.80
CA MET A 414 4.30 -30.07 9.93
C MET A 414 3.01 -30.16 10.74
N MET A 415 1.90 -29.75 10.12
CA MET A 415 0.56 -30.13 10.58
C MET A 415 0.51 -31.66 10.73
N PRO A 416 -0.08 -32.22 11.80
CA PRO A 416 -0.95 -31.59 12.80
C PRO A 416 -0.26 -31.02 14.05
N HIS A 417 1.07 -30.94 14.12
CA HIS A 417 1.74 -30.42 15.31
C HIS A 417 1.91 -28.91 15.21
N SER A 418 1.21 -28.14 16.05
CA SER A 418 1.24 -26.68 16.01
C SER A 418 1.33 -26.08 17.41
N LEU A 419 2.31 -25.20 17.60
CA LEU A 419 2.49 -24.49 18.85
C LEU A 419 1.40 -23.42 19.03
N GLY A 420 1.00 -22.79 17.92
CA GLY A 420 -0.10 -21.82 17.90
C GLY A 420 -1.43 -22.48 18.23
N LEU A 421 -1.77 -23.60 17.58
CA LEU A 421 -3.04 -24.29 17.83
C LEU A 421 -3.09 -24.97 19.21
N PHE A 422 -1.95 -25.43 19.75
CA PHE A 422 -1.87 -25.86 21.15
C PHE A 422 -2.29 -24.70 22.09
N TYR A 423 -1.70 -23.52 21.91
CA TYR A 423 -2.00 -22.36 22.74
C TYR A 423 -3.45 -21.87 22.54
N GLY A 424 -3.96 -21.95 21.31
CA GLY A 424 -5.37 -21.70 20.96
C GLY A 424 -6.32 -22.67 21.65
N ALA A 425 -6.01 -23.97 21.67
CA ALA A 425 -6.82 -24.97 22.36
C ALA A 425 -6.90 -24.72 23.87
N ILE A 426 -5.80 -24.31 24.51
CA ILE A 426 -5.83 -23.91 25.93
C ILE A 426 -6.59 -22.60 26.12
N THR A 427 -6.51 -21.67 25.17
CA THR A 427 -7.28 -20.41 25.18
C THR A 427 -8.77 -20.70 25.19
N GLU A 428 -9.23 -21.58 24.31
CA GLU A 428 -10.62 -22.04 24.26
C GLU A 428 -11.02 -22.79 25.53
N TYR A 429 -10.18 -23.71 26.02
CA TYR A 429 -10.40 -24.46 27.25
C TYR A 429 -10.60 -23.54 28.48
N LEU A 430 -9.92 -22.40 28.49
CA LEU A 430 -10.08 -21.34 29.49
C LEU A 430 -11.27 -20.41 29.22
N GLY A 431 -12.20 -20.79 28.34
CA GLY A 431 -13.43 -20.04 28.05
C GLY A 431 -13.17 -18.71 27.34
N PHE A 432 -12.05 -18.58 26.64
CA PHE A 432 -11.73 -17.43 25.80
C PHE A 432 -11.87 -17.78 24.32
N ARG A 433 -11.86 -16.77 23.45
CA ARG A 433 -11.99 -17.00 22.00
C ARG A 433 -10.63 -17.37 21.38
N PRO A 434 -10.44 -18.58 20.83
CA PRO A 434 -9.23 -18.91 20.09
C PRO A 434 -9.08 -18.03 18.85
N ASP A 435 -7.84 -17.88 18.39
CA ASP A 435 -7.37 -17.00 17.33
C ASP A 435 -7.55 -15.49 17.62
N SER A 436 -8.03 -15.10 18.81
CA SER A 436 -8.33 -13.71 19.18
C SER A 436 -7.90 -13.31 20.59
N ASP A 437 -7.97 -14.21 21.57
CA ASP A 437 -7.81 -13.91 23.00
C ASP A 437 -6.59 -14.59 23.64
N GLU A 438 -5.64 -15.14 22.87
CA GLU A 438 -4.40 -15.77 23.38
C GLU A 438 -3.63 -14.83 24.32
N TRP A 439 -3.64 -13.53 24.02
CA TRP A 439 -3.00 -12.51 24.85
C TRP A 439 -3.64 -12.37 26.25
N LYS A 440 -4.89 -12.85 26.46
CA LYS A 440 -5.49 -13.00 27.81
C LYS A 440 -4.83 -14.12 28.58
N VAL A 441 -4.56 -15.27 27.94
CA VAL A 441 -3.82 -16.38 28.57
C VAL A 441 -2.41 -15.92 28.93
N MET A 442 -1.74 -15.19 28.04
CA MET A 442 -0.43 -14.59 28.34
C MET A 442 -0.48 -13.65 29.55
N ALA A 443 -1.49 -12.78 29.64
CA ALA A 443 -1.65 -11.87 30.76
C ALA A 443 -2.02 -12.61 32.06
N LEU A 444 -2.86 -13.64 31.97
CA LEU A 444 -3.25 -14.44 33.13
C LEU A 444 -2.06 -15.25 33.67
N ALA A 445 -1.14 -15.67 32.80
CA ALA A 445 0.06 -16.40 33.17
C ALA A 445 1.03 -15.59 34.06
N SER A 446 0.89 -14.27 34.20
CA SER A 446 1.72 -13.47 35.12
C SER A 446 1.23 -13.51 36.57
N TYR A 447 0.05 -14.10 36.85
CA TYR A 447 -0.58 -14.09 38.18
C TYR A 447 -0.37 -15.38 38.99
N GLY A 448 0.13 -16.47 38.39
CA GLY A 448 0.30 -17.76 39.06
C GLY A 448 1.75 -18.11 39.38
N LYS A 449 1.96 -19.34 39.85
CA LYS A 449 3.27 -19.87 40.23
C LYS A 449 3.80 -20.79 39.12
N ARG A 450 5.07 -20.63 38.75
CA ARG A 450 5.69 -21.45 37.68
C ARG A 450 5.82 -22.93 38.07
N ASP A 451 6.08 -23.26 39.33
CA ASP A 451 5.99 -24.66 39.76
C ASP A 451 4.54 -24.95 40.16
N ASN A 452 3.84 -25.71 39.30
CA ASN A 452 2.48 -26.16 39.56
C ASN A 452 2.21 -27.53 38.91
N LYS A 453 1.19 -28.23 39.40
CA LYS A 453 0.84 -29.58 38.92
C LYS A 453 0.39 -29.64 37.46
N TYR A 454 -0.16 -28.54 36.92
CA TYR A 454 -0.66 -28.50 35.54
C TYR A 454 0.47 -28.42 34.52
N TYR A 455 1.62 -27.83 34.89
CA TYR A 455 2.83 -27.90 34.07
C TYR A 455 3.23 -29.36 33.80
N ARG A 456 3.30 -30.22 34.82
CA ARG A 456 3.65 -31.64 34.66
C ARG A 456 2.64 -32.40 33.79
N LYS A 457 1.34 -32.09 33.96
CA LYS A 457 0.25 -32.67 33.16
C LYS A 457 0.32 -32.27 31.69
N LEU A 458 0.52 -30.98 31.38
CA LEU A 458 0.69 -30.54 30.00
C LEU A 458 2.02 -31.01 29.41
N LYS A 459 3.07 -31.12 30.23
CA LYS A 459 4.37 -31.63 29.79
C LYS A 459 4.29 -33.08 29.32
N SER A 460 3.45 -33.92 29.94
CA SER A 460 3.34 -35.34 29.59
C SER A 460 2.71 -35.60 28.23
N ILE A 461 2.07 -34.59 27.60
CA ILE A 461 1.43 -34.73 26.28
C ILE A 461 2.27 -34.11 25.15
N ILE A 462 3.56 -33.85 25.41
CA ILE A 462 4.47 -33.16 24.48
C ILE A 462 5.79 -33.91 24.41
N THR A 463 6.25 -34.18 23.19
CA THR A 463 7.56 -34.79 22.93
C THR A 463 8.45 -33.80 22.19
N LEU A 464 9.58 -33.43 22.80
CA LEU A 464 10.63 -32.65 22.13
C LEU A 464 11.57 -33.61 21.38
N LYS A 465 11.74 -33.40 20.08
CA LYS A 465 12.51 -34.28 19.20
C LYS A 465 13.97 -33.81 19.11
N LYS A 466 14.90 -34.73 18.87
CA LYS A 466 16.35 -34.43 18.82
C LYS A 466 16.74 -33.49 17.67
N ASP A 467 15.96 -33.48 16.60
CA ASP A 467 16.11 -32.59 15.44
C ASP A 467 15.58 -31.16 15.70
N GLY A 468 15.22 -30.83 16.93
CA GLY A 468 14.70 -29.52 17.30
C GLY A 468 13.21 -29.35 17.07
N THR A 469 12.52 -30.29 16.43
CA THR A 469 11.05 -30.27 16.28
C THR A 469 10.34 -30.77 17.55
N PHE A 470 9.01 -30.79 17.52
CA PHE A 470 8.18 -31.31 18.61
C PHE A 470 6.93 -32.02 18.07
N GLU A 471 6.38 -32.90 18.89
CA GLU A 471 5.11 -33.57 18.65
C GLU A 471 4.18 -33.35 19.84
N LEU A 472 2.88 -33.25 19.55
CA LEU A 472 1.80 -33.21 20.53
C LEU A 472 1.10 -34.57 20.53
N ASP A 473 0.68 -35.07 21.69
CA ASP A 473 -0.26 -36.19 21.74
C ASP A 473 -1.63 -35.70 21.23
N LEU A 474 -1.91 -36.04 19.98
CA LEU A 474 -3.09 -35.58 19.24
C LEU A 474 -4.40 -36.17 19.79
N SER A 475 -4.36 -37.15 20.70
CA SER A 475 -5.59 -37.68 21.31
C SER A 475 -6.26 -36.69 22.26
N TYR A 476 -5.57 -35.61 22.64
CA TYR A 476 -6.08 -34.50 23.46
C TYR A 476 -6.68 -33.36 22.62
N PHE A 477 -6.52 -33.37 21.30
CA PHE A 477 -6.81 -32.23 20.43
C PHE A 477 -7.64 -32.61 19.20
N THR A 478 -8.34 -31.61 18.66
CA THR A 478 -9.27 -31.75 17.52
C THR A 478 -9.09 -30.65 16.48
N PHE A 479 -8.21 -29.66 16.72
CA PHE A 479 -7.98 -28.55 15.79
C PHE A 479 -7.51 -28.97 14.38
N TYR A 480 -7.03 -30.22 14.22
CA TYR A 480 -6.63 -30.79 12.93
C TYR A 480 -7.78 -31.55 12.22
N LEU A 481 -8.95 -31.66 12.85
CA LEU A 481 -10.15 -32.32 12.34
C LEU A 481 -11.15 -31.27 11.82
N PHE A 482 -10.88 -30.73 10.64
CA PHE A 482 -11.54 -29.57 10.02
C PHE A 482 -13.07 -29.64 9.85
N ASP A 483 -13.71 -30.80 10.04
CA ASP A 483 -15.12 -31.06 9.71
C ASP A 483 -15.94 -31.69 10.83
N ARG A 484 -15.38 -31.93 12.02
CA ARG A 484 -16.01 -32.90 12.93
C ARG A 484 -16.28 -32.46 14.37
N GLN A 485 -15.79 -31.33 14.88
CA GLN A 485 -16.03 -30.98 16.30
C GLN A 485 -16.17 -29.48 16.57
N HIS A 486 -16.89 -29.16 17.66
CA HIS A 486 -17.23 -27.79 18.11
C HIS A 486 -16.09 -27.10 18.87
N THR A 487 -15.10 -27.86 19.34
CA THR A 487 -13.96 -27.39 20.16
C THR A 487 -12.63 -27.87 19.57
N MET A 488 -11.51 -27.26 19.98
CA MET A 488 -10.12 -27.57 19.61
C MET A 488 -9.46 -28.66 20.48
N TYR A 489 -10.14 -29.10 21.54
CA TYR A 489 -9.70 -30.15 22.47
C TYR A 489 -10.74 -31.26 22.65
N THR A 490 -10.29 -32.43 23.12
CA THR A 490 -11.12 -33.61 23.41
C THR A 490 -11.45 -33.75 24.90
N GLU A 491 -12.35 -34.68 25.23
CA GLU A 491 -12.67 -35.07 26.61
C GLU A 491 -11.41 -35.48 27.41
N LYS A 492 -10.39 -36.07 26.76
CA LYS A 492 -9.13 -36.41 27.45
C LYS A 492 -8.45 -35.18 28.05
N LEU A 493 -8.55 -34.01 27.42
CA LEU A 493 -8.00 -32.77 28.00
C LEU A 493 -8.79 -32.33 29.23
N ILE A 494 -10.11 -32.57 29.22
CA ILE A 494 -10.99 -32.35 30.38
C ILE A 494 -10.62 -33.32 31.50
N GLU A 495 -10.44 -34.61 31.22
CA GLU A 495 -9.97 -35.60 32.20
C GLU A 495 -8.60 -35.21 32.79
N LEU A 496 -7.70 -34.72 31.94
CA LEU A 496 -6.36 -34.31 32.35
C LEU A 496 -6.38 -33.08 33.25
N LEU A 497 -7.09 -32.02 32.87
CA LEU A 497 -7.00 -30.72 33.53
C LEU A 497 -8.15 -30.45 34.51
N GLY A 498 -9.27 -31.16 34.37
CA GLY A 498 -10.59 -30.95 35.01
C GLY A 498 -11.62 -30.31 34.05
N PRO A 499 -12.78 -29.83 34.53
CA PRO A 499 -13.77 -29.18 33.67
C PRO A 499 -13.21 -27.92 32.99
N ALA A 500 -13.56 -27.74 31.71
CA ALA A 500 -13.27 -26.51 30.97
C ALA A 500 -14.00 -25.31 31.60
N ARG A 501 -13.48 -24.11 31.40
CA ARG A 501 -14.10 -22.91 31.95
C ARG A 501 -15.23 -22.44 31.05
N GLU A 502 -16.44 -22.34 31.59
CA GLU A 502 -17.55 -21.68 30.91
C GLU A 502 -17.24 -20.22 30.61
N LYS A 503 -17.67 -19.75 29.43
CA LYS A 503 -17.50 -18.35 29.02
C LYS A 503 -18.09 -17.42 30.08
N ASP A 504 -17.43 -16.28 30.32
CA ASP A 504 -17.83 -15.23 31.27
C ASP A 504 -17.96 -15.63 32.76
N SER A 505 -17.73 -16.90 33.12
CA SER A 505 -17.62 -17.35 34.52
C SER A 505 -16.43 -16.72 35.27
N LYS A 506 -16.37 -16.83 36.60
CA LYS A 506 -15.24 -16.32 37.37
C LYS A 506 -13.94 -17.09 37.05
N ILE A 507 -12.85 -16.36 36.85
CA ILE A 507 -11.51 -16.94 36.75
C ILE A 507 -11.07 -17.37 38.16
N SER A 508 -10.70 -18.64 38.31
CA SER A 508 -10.24 -19.22 39.57
C SER A 508 -8.72 -19.41 39.55
N ASP A 509 -8.11 -19.69 40.71
CA ASP A 509 -6.68 -20.00 40.80
C ASP A 509 -6.29 -21.19 39.93
N ARG A 510 -7.18 -22.18 39.77
CA ARG A 510 -6.96 -23.30 38.85
C ARG A 510 -6.78 -22.81 37.41
N HIS A 511 -7.65 -21.94 36.93
CA HIS A 511 -7.56 -21.37 35.58
C HIS A 511 -6.26 -20.58 35.39
N THR A 512 -5.89 -19.79 36.41
CA THR A 512 -4.62 -19.06 36.43
C THR A 512 -3.43 -20.00 36.32
N GLN A 513 -3.36 -21.06 37.12
CA GLN A 513 -2.24 -22.01 37.10
C GLN A 513 -2.15 -22.79 35.78
N ILE A 514 -3.28 -23.09 35.13
CA ILE A 514 -3.31 -23.70 33.79
C ILE A 514 -2.73 -22.73 32.75
N ALA A 515 -3.08 -21.44 32.80
CA ALA A 515 -2.48 -20.43 31.93
C ALA A 515 -0.96 -20.30 32.13
N VAL A 516 -0.49 -20.34 33.39
CA VAL A 516 0.96 -20.38 33.68
C VAL A 516 1.62 -21.59 33.04
N ALA A 517 1.04 -22.77 33.23
CA ALA A 517 1.55 -24.03 32.68
C ALA A 517 1.63 -23.98 31.15
N ALA A 518 0.59 -23.48 30.47
CA ALA A 518 0.57 -23.35 29.02
C ALA A 518 1.63 -22.37 28.50
N GLN A 519 1.82 -21.23 29.18
CA GLN A 519 2.88 -20.28 28.86
C GLN A 519 4.28 -20.89 29.05
N GLN A 520 4.49 -21.68 30.10
CA GLN A 520 5.78 -22.37 30.32
C GLN A 520 6.07 -23.40 29.24
N ILE A 521 5.07 -24.18 28.86
CA ILE A 521 5.18 -25.15 27.77
C ILE A 521 5.50 -24.44 26.45
N PHE A 522 4.84 -23.32 26.17
CA PHE A 522 5.12 -22.51 25.00
C PHE A 522 6.58 -22.03 24.98
N GLU A 523 7.05 -21.48 26.10
CA GLU A 523 8.44 -21.03 26.28
C GLU A 523 9.42 -22.19 26.05
N GLU A 524 9.14 -23.38 26.60
CA GLU A 524 10.03 -24.54 26.51
C GLU A 524 10.15 -25.10 25.09
N ILE A 525 9.02 -25.28 24.38
CA ILE A 525 9.02 -25.72 22.98
C ILE A 525 9.76 -24.69 22.10
N ALA A 526 9.47 -23.40 22.27
CA ALA A 526 10.11 -22.36 21.49
C ALA A 526 11.63 -22.28 21.73
N VAL A 527 12.07 -22.37 23.00
CA VAL A 527 13.51 -22.41 23.34
C VAL A 527 14.19 -23.65 22.75
N HIS A 528 13.54 -24.81 22.79
CA HIS A 528 14.06 -26.03 22.18
C HIS A 528 14.31 -25.87 20.68
N MET A 529 13.32 -25.34 19.94
CA MET A 529 13.45 -25.04 18.51
C MET A 529 14.58 -24.02 18.25
N LEU A 530 14.66 -22.96 19.06
CA LEU A 530 15.66 -21.90 18.89
C LEU A 530 17.09 -22.38 19.17
N ASN A 531 17.29 -23.20 20.19
CA ASN A 531 18.61 -23.76 20.50
C ASN A 531 19.11 -24.67 19.36
N HIS A 532 18.23 -25.51 18.82
CA HIS A 532 18.55 -26.31 17.64
C HIS A 532 18.87 -25.42 16.43
N LEU A 533 18.04 -24.40 16.16
CA LEU A 533 18.25 -23.48 15.04
C LEU A 533 19.57 -22.71 15.16
N HIS A 534 19.94 -22.27 16.38
CA HIS A 534 21.22 -21.62 16.62
C HIS A 534 22.38 -22.56 16.27
N ALA A 535 22.34 -23.82 16.77
CA ALA A 535 23.36 -24.82 16.47
C ALA A 535 23.47 -25.11 14.96
N ALA A 536 22.33 -25.27 14.26
CA ALA A 536 22.28 -25.55 12.83
C ALA A 536 22.77 -24.39 11.95
N THR A 537 22.56 -23.14 12.39
CA THR A 537 22.86 -21.96 11.57
C THR A 537 24.18 -21.27 11.92
N GLY A 538 24.65 -21.40 13.16
CA GLY A 538 25.77 -20.66 13.73
C GLY A 538 25.55 -19.14 13.74
N CYS A 539 24.30 -18.67 13.75
CA CYS A 539 23.98 -17.24 13.73
C CYS A 539 23.72 -16.73 15.15
N SER A 540 24.32 -15.61 15.53
CA SER A 540 24.04 -14.92 16.80
C SER A 540 22.81 -14.00 16.73
N LYS A 541 22.33 -13.70 15.53
CA LYS A 541 21.17 -12.84 15.26
C LYS A 541 19.97 -13.69 14.88
N LEU A 542 18.81 -13.37 15.44
CA LEU A 542 17.55 -14.05 15.22
C LEU A 542 16.50 -13.09 14.67
N VAL A 543 15.68 -13.57 13.74
CA VAL A 543 14.42 -12.92 13.38
C VAL A 543 13.26 -13.90 13.62
N LEU A 544 12.15 -13.37 14.16
CA LEU A 544 10.93 -14.15 14.41
C LEU A 544 9.73 -13.61 13.61
N SER A 545 8.86 -14.52 13.17
CA SER A 545 7.57 -14.20 12.54
C SER A 545 6.53 -15.29 12.85
N GLY A 546 5.30 -15.10 12.37
CA GLY A 546 4.14 -15.95 12.60
C GLY A 546 3.33 -15.48 13.82
N GLY A 547 2.07 -15.88 13.94
CA GLY A 547 1.18 -15.43 15.01
C GLY A 547 1.75 -15.63 16.42
N CYS A 548 2.51 -16.71 16.64
CA CYS A 548 3.14 -17.00 17.93
C CYS A 548 4.22 -15.96 18.31
N ALA A 549 4.83 -15.26 17.34
CA ALA A 549 5.79 -14.19 17.61
C ALA A 549 5.13 -12.93 18.19
N MET A 550 3.79 -12.88 18.29
CA MET A 550 3.06 -11.86 19.09
C MET A 550 3.15 -12.10 20.61
N ASN A 551 3.75 -13.22 21.06
CA ASN A 551 3.93 -13.53 22.47
C ASN A 551 5.03 -12.65 23.10
N SER A 552 4.66 -11.41 23.46
CA SER A 552 5.58 -10.43 24.04
C SER A 552 6.23 -10.86 25.36
N VAL A 553 5.59 -11.77 26.12
CA VAL A 553 6.14 -12.33 27.36
C VAL A 553 7.33 -13.23 27.05
N PHE A 554 7.20 -14.12 26.07
CA PHE A 554 8.30 -14.95 25.61
C PHE A 554 9.41 -14.11 24.96
N ASN A 555 9.04 -13.19 24.06
CA ASN A 555 10.01 -12.33 23.36
C ASN A 555 10.89 -11.52 24.34
N GLY A 556 10.34 -11.11 25.49
CA GLY A 556 11.07 -10.40 26.52
C GLY A 556 12.11 -11.23 27.27
N LYS A 557 11.96 -12.57 27.29
CA LYS A 557 12.87 -13.52 27.94
C LYS A 557 13.82 -14.21 26.97
N LEU A 558 13.52 -14.15 25.67
CA LEU A 558 14.14 -14.99 24.65
C LEU A 558 15.68 -14.92 24.67
N LEU A 559 16.25 -13.72 24.73
CA LEU A 559 17.70 -13.53 24.69
C LEU A 559 18.41 -14.02 25.96
N ASP A 560 17.68 -14.13 27.08
CA ASP A 560 18.21 -14.68 28.32
C ASP A 560 18.12 -16.22 28.35
N LEU A 561 17.17 -16.79 27.60
CA LEU A 561 16.89 -18.23 27.54
C LEU A 561 17.60 -18.96 26.38
N THR A 562 18.23 -18.22 25.47
CA THR A 562 18.82 -18.77 24.24
C THR A 562 20.21 -18.17 23.99
N PRO A 563 21.05 -18.80 23.16
CA PRO A 563 22.39 -18.28 22.83
C PRO A 563 22.38 -17.05 21.91
N PHE A 564 21.23 -16.64 21.38
CA PHE A 564 21.11 -15.46 20.51
C PHE A 564 21.43 -14.15 21.26
N LYS A 565 21.93 -13.15 20.52
CA LYS A 565 22.41 -11.86 21.07
C LYS A 565 21.59 -10.68 20.61
N GLU A 566 21.00 -10.77 19.42
CA GLU A 566 20.14 -9.74 18.85
C GLU A 566 18.89 -10.41 18.28
N LEU A 567 17.75 -9.72 18.45
CA LEU A 567 16.43 -10.18 18.02
C LEU A 567 15.76 -9.07 17.21
N PHE A 568 15.17 -9.45 16.08
CA PHE A 568 14.27 -8.60 15.33
C PHE A 568 12.91 -9.28 15.17
N ILE A 569 11.84 -8.54 15.41
CA ILE A 569 10.47 -8.94 15.15
C ILE A 569 9.82 -7.78 14.41
N SER A 570 9.18 -8.04 13.28
CA SER A 570 8.47 -6.98 12.55
C SER A 570 7.30 -6.44 13.38
N SER A 571 6.78 -5.27 13.00
CA SER A 571 5.61 -4.68 13.70
C SER A 571 4.32 -5.50 13.56
N CYS A 572 4.29 -6.44 12.60
CA CYS A 572 3.15 -7.26 12.22
C CYS A 572 3.66 -8.66 11.87
N PRO A 573 4.15 -9.44 12.86
CA PRO A 573 4.68 -10.77 12.60
C PRO A 573 3.57 -11.77 12.27
N ASP A 574 2.32 -11.45 12.63
CA ASP A 574 1.13 -12.21 12.29
C ASP A 574 0.83 -12.22 10.78
N ASP A 575 -0.24 -12.92 10.47
CA ASP A 575 -0.84 -13.10 9.16
C ASP A 575 -1.11 -11.83 8.34
N SER A 576 -1.37 -10.70 9.01
CA SER A 576 -1.54 -9.43 8.28
C SER A 576 -0.22 -8.99 7.63
N GLY A 577 0.92 -9.33 8.22
CA GLY A 577 2.24 -9.03 7.67
C GLY A 577 2.60 -9.84 6.43
N THR A 578 1.88 -10.91 6.10
CA THR A 578 2.23 -11.74 4.93
C THR A 578 1.95 -11.03 3.61
N SER A 579 1.09 -10.00 3.56
CA SER A 579 0.93 -9.16 2.37
C SER A 579 2.22 -8.41 2.03
N ILE A 580 2.89 -7.85 3.04
CA ILE A 580 4.23 -7.24 2.91
C ILE A 580 5.27 -8.32 2.59
N GLY A 581 5.27 -9.40 3.36
CA GLY A 581 6.23 -10.49 3.24
C GLY A 581 6.25 -11.14 1.86
N GLY A 582 5.08 -11.45 1.30
CA GLY A 582 4.94 -12.05 -0.03
C GLY A 582 5.48 -11.12 -1.11
N ALA A 583 5.12 -9.84 -1.09
CA ALA A 583 5.64 -8.87 -2.05
C ALA A 583 7.17 -8.70 -1.96
N LEU A 584 7.74 -8.68 -0.75
CA LEU A 584 9.19 -8.66 -0.55
C LEU A 584 9.88 -9.96 -0.98
N TYR A 585 9.25 -11.11 -0.76
CA TYR A 585 9.77 -12.40 -1.20
C TYR A 585 9.82 -12.49 -2.73
N LEU A 586 8.75 -12.06 -3.43
CA LEU A 586 8.76 -11.95 -4.89
C LEU A 586 9.90 -11.05 -5.36
N TYR A 587 9.98 -9.82 -4.81
CA TYR A 587 11.00 -8.84 -5.21
C TYR A 587 12.43 -9.37 -5.02
N ASN A 588 12.74 -9.92 -3.84
CA ASN A 588 14.11 -10.28 -3.49
C ASN A 588 14.49 -11.70 -3.93
N CYS A 589 13.65 -12.68 -3.63
CA CYS A 589 14.00 -14.10 -3.73
C CYS A 589 13.64 -14.71 -5.07
N ILE A 590 12.57 -14.24 -5.73
CA ILE A 590 12.12 -14.76 -7.04
C ILE A 590 12.67 -13.90 -8.18
N LEU A 591 12.47 -12.57 -8.13
CA LEU A 591 12.96 -11.64 -9.16
C LEU A 591 14.45 -11.31 -9.01
N GLY A 592 15.05 -11.58 -7.84
CA GLY A 592 16.50 -11.49 -7.64
C GLY A 592 17.05 -10.08 -7.41
N HIS A 593 16.20 -9.11 -7.05
CA HIS A 593 16.64 -7.73 -6.78
C HIS A 593 17.58 -7.67 -5.56
N LYS A 594 18.55 -6.74 -5.62
CA LYS A 594 19.65 -6.65 -4.64
C LYS A 594 19.47 -5.57 -3.57
N LYS A 595 18.57 -4.61 -3.77
CA LYS A 595 18.35 -3.52 -2.83
C LYS A 595 17.34 -3.91 -1.76
N ARG A 596 17.73 -3.81 -0.48
CA ARG A 596 16.87 -4.09 0.68
C ARG A 596 16.57 -2.80 1.43
N HIS A 597 15.32 -2.68 1.88
CA HIS A 597 14.85 -1.56 2.70
C HIS A 597 14.38 -2.11 4.05
N PHE A 598 14.97 -1.63 5.14
CA PHE A 598 14.66 -2.08 6.48
C PHE A 598 13.41 -1.38 7.02
N GLN A 599 12.72 -2.05 7.93
CA GLN A 599 11.61 -1.45 8.64
C GLN A 599 12.12 -0.46 9.70
N GLN A 600 11.86 0.83 9.48
CA GLN A 600 12.10 1.88 10.48
C GLN A 600 10.84 2.21 11.28
N HIS A 601 9.66 2.06 10.69
CA HIS A 601 8.36 2.37 11.28
C HIS A 601 7.28 1.45 10.70
N ASN A 602 6.04 1.58 11.17
CA ASN A 602 4.88 0.87 10.61
C ASN A 602 3.71 1.80 10.22
N TYR A 603 3.93 3.12 10.19
CA TYR A 603 2.93 4.12 9.78
C TYR A 603 2.70 4.12 8.25
N TRP A 604 2.11 3.05 7.71
CA TRP A 604 1.80 2.91 6.27
C TRP A 604 0.32 3.02 5.96
N GLY A 605 -0.53 3.15 6.97
CA GLY A 605 -1.98 3.30 6.84
C GLY A 605 -2.42 4.75 6.61
N PRO A 606 -3.75 4.99 6.48
CA PRO A 606 -4.30 6.29 6.11
C PRO A 606 -3.88 7.42 7.05
N GLU A 607 -3.74 8.60 6.46
CA GLU A 607 -3.41 9.86 7.11
C GLU A 607 -4.45 10.91 6.73
N PHE A 608 -4.78 11.82 7.65
CA PHE A 608 -5.79 12.85 7.42
C PHE A 608 -5.20 14.21 7.77
N SER A 609 -5.33 15.15 6.84
CA SER A 609 -4.93 16.54 7.04
C SER A 609 -5.85 17.26 8.02
N ASN A 610 -5.36 18.35 8.63
CA ASN A 610 -6.19 19.24 9.42
C ASN A 610 -7.42 19.77 8.66
N LYS A 611 -7.33 19.89 7.32
CA LYS A 611 -8.47 20.29 6.50
C LYS A 611 -9.56 19.22 6.52
N GLU A 612 -9.19 17.98 6.23
CA GLU A 612 -10.13 16.84 6.24
C GLU A 612 -10.73 16.62 7.63
N ILE A 613 -9.91 16.70 8.69
CA ILE A 613 -10.38 16.60 10.08
C ILE A 613 -11.41 17.70 10.38
N LYS A 614 -11.13 18.95 10.01
CA LYS A 614 -12.04 20.07 10.23
C LYS A 614 -13.38 19.87 9.51
N GLU A 615 -13.36 19.39 8.28
CA GLU A 615 -14.58 19.11 7.51
C GLU A 615 -15.47 18.09 8.23
N VAL A 616 -14.88 17.07 8.86
CA VAL A 616 -15.62 16.10 9.69
C VAL A 616 -16.18 16.75 10.95
N LEU A 617 -15.37 17.53 11.65
CA LEU A 617 -15.79 18.24 12.87
C LEU A 617 -16.95 19.20 12.60
N ASP A 618 -16.86 20.00 11.54
CA ASP A 618 -17.89 20.94 11.11
C ASP A 618 -19.18 20.21 10.70
N LYS A 619 -19.06 19.12 9.93
CA LYS A 619 -20.19 18.28 9.52
C LYS A 619 -20.97 17.73 10.72
N HIS A 620 -20.27 17.36 11.78
CA HIS A 620 -20.89 16.88 13.02
C HIS A 620 -21.23 17.99 14.02
N LYS A 621 -21.03 19.28 13.65
CA LYS A 621 -21.30 20.46 14.49
C LYS A 621 -20.63 20.38 15.87
N LEU A 622 -19.45 19.77 15.94
CA LEU A 622 -18.71 19.63 17.19
C LEU A 622 -18.05 20.94 17.57
N LYS A 623 -18.01 21.25 18.88
CA LYS A 623 -17.21 22.36 19.40
C LYS A 623 -15.75 21.90 19.50
N TYR A 624 -14.84 22.67 18.95
CA TYR A 624 -13.41 22.37 18.95
C TYR A 624 -12.57 23.65 19.05
N THR A 625 -11.33 23.50 19.51
CA THR A 625 -10.31 24.56 19.46
C THR A 625 -9.11 24.10 18.65
N PHE A 626 -8.45 25.03 17.96
CA PHE A 626 -7.24 24.74 17.17
C PHE A 626 -6.00 25.22 17.92
N HIS A 627 -4.98 24.38 18.01
CA HIS A 627 -3.73 24.68 18.69
C HIS A 627 -2.51 24.26 17.88
N LYS A 628 -1.57 25.18 17.68
CA LYS A 628 -0.30 24.90 16.98
C LYS A 628 0.67 24.09 17.85
N ASP A 629 0.59 24.25 19.16
CA ASP A 629 1.38 23.57 20.19
C ASP A 629 0.58 22.44 20.85
N ILE A 630 -0.08 21.62 20.02
CA ILE A 630 -1.03 20.61 20.49
C ILE A 630 -0.36 19.56 21.38
N GLU A 631 0.90 19.21 21.12
CA GLU A 631 1.71 18.30 21.94
C GLU A 631 1.84 18.83 23.38
N LYS A 632 2.17 20.12 23.54
CA LYS A 632 2.34 20.77 24.84
C LYS A 632 1.04 20.83 25.63
N ILE A 633 -0.05 21.18 24.95
CA ILE A 633 -1.39 21.23 25.58
C ILE A 633 -1.80 19.83 26.00
N THR A 634 -1.62 18.84 25.13
CA THR A 634 -1.99 17.46 25.42
C THR A 634 -1.17 16.88 26.57
N ALA A 635 0.13 17.15 26.62
CA ALA A 635 0.99 16.78 27.75
C ALA A 635 0.47 17.35 29.08
N ARG A 636 0.02 18.61 29.09
CA ARG A 636 -0.60 19.22 30.28
C ARG A 636 -1.89 18.50 30.67
N LEU A 637 -2.79 18.22 29.73
CA LEU A 637 -4.05 17.51 30.01
C LEU A 637 -3.82 16.09 30.55
N ILE A 638 -2.82 15.38 30.01
CA ILE A 638 -2.39 14.08 30.55
C ILE A 638 -1.91 14.27 32.00
N SER A 639 -1.09 15.29 32.28
CA SER A 639 -0.59 15.54 33.65
C SER A 639 -1.68 15.91 34.67
N GLU A 640 -2.80 16.44 34.19
CA GLU A 640 -4.01 16.73 34.98
C GLU A 640 -4.90 15.48 35.17
N GLY A 641 -4.50 14.33 34.63
CA GLY A 641 -5.16 13.04 34.80
C GLY A 641 -6.24 12.73 33.76
N MET A 642 -6.32 13.50 32.66
CA MET A 642 -7.33 13.29 31.62
C MET A 642 -6.98 12.11 30.70
N LEU A 643 -8.01 11.39 30.26
CA LEU A 643 -7.92 10.34 29.25
C LEU A 643 -8.10 10.93 27.85
N ILE A 644 -7.06 10.79 27.03
CA ILE A 644 -6.98 11.45 25.73
C ILE A 644 -7.17 10.41 24.62
N GLY A 645 -8.13 10.64 23.72
CA GLY A 645 -8.10 10.02 22.39
C GLY A 645 -7.10 10.77 21.51
N TRP A 646 -6.06 10.10 21.03
CA TRP A 646 -4.96 10.69 20.25
C TRP A 646 -4.98 10.15 18.82
N PHE A 647 -5.26 11.04 17.86
CA PHE A 647 -5.39 10.75 16.44
C PHE A 647 -4.45 11.64 15.63
N GLN A 648 -3.30 11.10 15.21
CA GLN A 648 -2.26 11.85 14.49
C GLN A 648 -1.72 11.08 13.30
N GLY A 649 -1.31 11.79 12.25
CA GLY A 649 -0.52 11.25 11.14
C GLY A 649 -1.04 9.96 10.49
N SER A 650 -0.14 9.23 9.83
CA SER A 650 -0.39 7.93 9.22
C SER A 650 -0.66 6.86 10.26
N MET A 651 -1.73 6.10 10.06
CA MET A 651 -2.09 4.98 10.93
C MET A 651 -1.04 3.86 10.92
N GLU A 652 -0.85 3.25 12.08
CA GLU A 652 -0.02 2.07 12.30
C GLU A 652 -0.57 0.83 11.56
N PHE A 653 0.32 0.05 10.94
CA PHE A 653 0.03 -1.28 10.41
C PHE A 653 0.29 -2.35 11.48
N GLY A 654 -0.71 -3.20 11.74
CA GLY A 654 -0.67 -4.27 12.74
C GLY A 654 -1.72 -4.08 13.86
N GLN A 655 -1.62 -4.90 14.90
CA GLN A 655 -2.63 -4.97 15.98
C GLN A 655 -2.36 -4.04 17.18
N ARG A 656 -1.25 -3.29 17.18
CA ARG A 656 -0.85 -2.41 18.27
C ARG A 656 -1.00 -0.95 17.85
N ALA A 657 -1.54 -0.12 18.73
CA ALA A 657 -1.41 1.33 18.59
C ALA A 657 -0.06 1.77 19.15
N LEU A 658 0.65 2.57 18.36
CA LEU A 658 2.02 2.99 18.59
C LEU A 658 2.15 4.51 18.52
N GLY A 659 1.08 5.24 18.91
CA GLY A 659 1.13 6.69 19.10
C GLY A 659 0.48 7.51 18.00
N ASN A 660 -0.23 6.90 17.04
CA ASN A 660 -0.99 7.63 16.01
C ASN A 660 -2.50 7.35 16.08
N ARG A 661 -2.92 6.19 16.59
CA ARG A 661 -4.33 5.87 16.91
C ARG A 661 -4.43 5.31 18.33
N SER A 662 -4.14 6.17 19.30
CA SER A 662 -3.89 5.78 20.70
C SER A 662 -4.87 6.39 21.68
N ILE A 663 -5.06 5.71 22.81
CA ILE A 663 -5.61 6.31 24.02
C ILE A 663 -4.45 6.50 24.98
N LEU A 664 -4.26 7.74 25.42
CA LEU A 664 -3.15 8.16 26.26
C LEU A 664 -3.64 8.53 27.66
N ALA A 665 -2.84 8.21 28.67
CA ALA A 665 -3.15 8.52 30.06
C ALA A 665 -1.87 8.71 30.90
N ASP A 666 -2.04 9.30 32.09
CA ASP A 666 -0.95 9.54 33.04
C ASP A 666 -0.45 8.22 33.67
N PRO A 667 0.85 7.89 33.57
CA PRO A 667 1.37 6.64 34.11
C PRO A 667 1.57 6.64 35.63
N ARG A 668 1.51 7.80 36.31
CA ARG A 668 1.96 8.00 37.70
C ARG A 668 1.01 7.45 38.75
N GLN A 669 -0.26 7.28 38.42
CA GLN A 669 -1.29 6.91 39.39
C GLN A 669 -1.75 5.47 39.18
N VAL A 670 -1.75 4.67 40.25
CA VAL A 670 -2.22 3.27 40.21
C VAL A 670 -3.65 3.18 39.66
N LYS A 671 -4.53 4.09 40.11
CA LYS A 671 -5.94 4.13 39.71
C LYS A 671 -6.16 4.38 38.21
N THR A 672 -5.18 4.93 37.48
CA THR A 672 -5.33 5.19 36.03
C THR A 672 -5.67 3.90 35.28
N LYS A 673 -5.07 2.76 35.67
CA LYS A 673 -5.36 1.45 35.06
C LYS A 673 -6.85 1.12 35.18
N ASP A 674 -7.43 1.31 36.35
CA ASP A 674 -8.82 0.98 36.62
C ASP A 674 -9.77 1.95 35.91
N ILE A 675 -9.42 3.25 35.85
CA ILE A 675 -10.18 4.26 35.13
C ILE A 675 -10.22 3.90 33.64
N VAL A 676 -9.08 3.61 32.99
CA VAL A 676 -9.06 3.26 31.55
C VAL A 676 -9.85 1.97 31.29
N ASN A 677 -9.70 0.94 32.14
CA ASN A 677 -10.42 -0.32 31.97
C ASN A 677 -11.95 -0.15 32.15
N LYS A 678 -12.39 0.67 33.11
CA LYS A 678 -13.82 0.90 33.42
C LYS A 678 -14.47 1.90 32.48
N ALA A 679 -13.82 3.03 32.22
CA ALA A 679 -14.39 4.15 31.49
C ALA A 679 -14.36 3.92 29.98
N VAL A 680 -13.32 3.26 29.46
CA VAL A 680 -13.13 3.14 28.01
C VAL A 680 -13.32 1.71 27.52
N LYS A 681 -12.66 0.76 28.20
CA LYS A 681 -12.44 -0.56 27.62
C LYS A 681 -13.47 -1.62 28.02
N TYR A 682 -14.23 -1.40 29.09
CA TYR A 682 -15.25 -2.30 29.62
C TYR A 682 -14.77 -3.77 29.66
N ARG A 683 -13.58 -4.00 30.21
CA ARG A 683 -12.87 -5.30 30.14
C ARG A 683 -12.24 -5.74 31.47
N GLU A 684 -11.80 -7.00 31.52
CA GLU A 684 -11.24 -7.67 32.70
C GLU A 684 -10.05 -6.91 33.31
N THR A 685 -9.99 -6.85 34.64
CA THR A 685 -9.05 -6.00 35.41
C THR A 685 -7.59 -6.48 35.37
N PHE A 686 -7.36 -7.75 35.06
CA PHE A 686 -6.01 -8.32 34.98
C PHE A 686 -5.23 -7.89 33.74
N ARG A 687 -5.90 -7.34 32.71
CA ARG A 687 -5.23 -6.93 31.47
C ARG A 687 -4.30 -5.73 31.73
N PRO A 688 -3.01 -5.82 31.35
CA PRO A 688 -2.09 -4.71 31.55
C PRO A 688 -2.20 -3.64 30.45
N PHE A 689 -1.56 -2.50 30.69
CA PHE A 689 -1.29 -1.44 29.70
C PHE A 689 0.20 -1.35 29.38
N ALA A 690 0.54 -0.58 28.34
CA ALA A 690 1.89 -0.49 27.81
C ALA A 690 2.49 0.90 28.07
N PRO A 691 3.76 0.98 28.51
CA PRO A 691 4.52 2.24 28.52
C PRO A 691 5.03 2.58 27.12
N SER A 692 4.85 3.84 26.71
CA SER A 692 5.61 4.47 25.63
C SER A 692 6.65 5.41 26.23
N VAL A 693 7.94 5.19 25.94
CA VAL A 693 9.07 5.95 26.48
C VAL A 693 9.87 6.61 25.35
N LEU A 694 10.43 7.78 25.61
CA LEU A 694 11.46 8.34 24.72
C LEU A 694 12.69 7.43 24.68
N GLU A 695 13.15 7.05 23.48
CA GLU A 695 14.20 6.04 23.30
C GLU A 695 15.50 6.35 24.07
N LYS A 696 15.87 7.63 24.17
CA LYS A 696 17.06 8.07 24.90
C LYS A 696 17.01 7.80 26.42
N TYR A 697 15.82 7.63 26.99
CA TYR A 697 15.60 7.34 28.42
C TYR A 697 15.27 5.86 28.68
N THR A 698 15.29 4.99 27.66
CA THR A 698 14.94 3.57 27.83
C THR A 698 15.76 2.89 28.93
N LYS A 699 17.09 3.07 28.92
CA LYS A 699 17.99 2.48 29.92
C LYS A 699 17.78 3.03 31.33
N ASP A 700 17.15 4.18 31.49
CA ASP A 700 16.91 4.77 32.81
C ASP A 700 15.69 4.17 33.50
N TYR A 701 14.75 3.61 32.72
CA TYR A 701 13.48 3.05 33.21
C TYR A 701 13.37 1.54 33.08
N PHE A 702 14.03 0.94 32.10
CA PHE A 702 13.85 -0.46 31.74
C PHE A 702 15.18 -1.20 31.64
N GLU A 703 15.15 -2.48 32.00
CA GLU A 703 16.21 -3.43 31.69
C GLU A 703 15.90 -4.04 30.32
N THR A 704 16.76 -3.77 29.34
CA THR A 704 16.58 -4.22 27.96
C THR A 704 17.74 -5.12 27.50
N SER A 705 17.41 -6.36 27.15
CA SER A 705 18.34 -7.27 26.45
C SER A 705 18.30 -7.01 24.94
N GLY A 706 19.47 -6.97 24.30
CA GLY A 706 19.60 -6.89 22.83
C GLY A 706 19.42 -5.50 22.21
N GLY A 707 19.62 -4.42 22.97
CA GLY A 707 19.57 -3.03 22.47
C GLY A 707 18.55 -2.14 23.20
N ASN A 708 18.53 -0.86 22.84
CA ASN A 708 17.67 0.17 23.46
C ASN A 708 16.35 0.42 22.75
N SER A 709 16.18 -0.10 21.53
CA SER A 709 15.01 0.16 20.70
C SER A 709 14.05 -1.03 20.76
N VAL A 710 12.80 -0.74 21.12
CA VAL A 710 11.66 -1.66 21.20
C VAL A 710 10.42 -0.96 20.62
N PRO A 711 10.41 -0.64 19.32
CA PRO A 711 9.49 0.35 18.78
C PRO A 711 8.05 -0.15 18.60
N PHE A 712 7.79 -1.45 18.68
CA PHE A 712 6.53 -2.05 18.22
C PHE A 712 5.71 -2.72 19.33
N MET A 713 6.06 -2.53 20.60
CA MET A 713 5.46 -3.27 21.72
C MET A 713 5.59 -4.79 21.57
N GLU A 714 6.66 -5.23 20.91
CA GLU A 714 6.90 -6.63 20.54
C GLU A 714 7.43 -7.47 21.71
N LYS A 715 7.96 -6.85 22.78
CA LYS A 715 8.45 -7.55 23.97
C LYS A 715 8.13 -6.82 25.29
N VAL A 716 8.07 -7.58 26.37
CA VAL A 716 8.05 -7.03 27.74
C VAL A 716 9.47 -6.79 28.22
N CYS A 717 9.68 -5.72 28.98
CA CYS A 717 10.95 -5.38 29.61
C CYS A 717 10.74 -5.20 31.12
N LYS A 718 11.72 -5.58 31.94
CA LYS A 718 11.63 -5.35 33.39
C LYS A 718 11.74 -3.85 33.67
N VAL A 719 10.86 -3.33 34.51
CA VAL A 719 10.96 -1.95 34.97
C VAL A 719 11.95 -1.90 36.13
N LYS A 720 12.90 -0.97 36.07
CA LYS A 720 13.90 -0.79 37.13
C LYS A 720 13.24 -0.53 38.47
N LYS A 721 13.79 -1.13 39.53
CA LYS A 721 13.17 -1.16 40.87
C LYS A 721 12.84 0.23 41.41
N ASP A 722 13.74 1.19 41.23
CA ASP A 722 13.59 2.60 41.66
C ASP A 722 12.58 3.40 40.82
N LYS A 723 12.19 2.89 39.64
CA LYS A 723 11.26 3.57 38.73
C LYS A 723 9.83 3.06 38.81
N LYS A 724 9.61 1.87 39.39
CA LYS A 724 8.26 1.26 39.49
C LYS A 724 7.23 2.18 40.16
N GLY A 725 7.63 2.88 41.22
CA GLY A 725 6.76 3.82 41.94
C GLY A 725 6.44 5.10 41.16
N LEU A 726 7.22 5.45 40.13
CA LEU A 726 7.01 6.65 39.31
C LEU A 726 6.00 6.42 38.18
N ILE A 727 5.87 5.19 37.69
CA ILE A 727 5.01 4.84 36.55
C ILE A 727 4.11 3.63 36.82
N PRO A 728 3.45 3.51 37.99
CA PRO A 728 2.76 2.29 38.40
C PRO A 728 1.62 1.85 37.48
N ALA A 729 1.00 2.75 36.70
CA ALA A 729 -0.12 2.40 35.82
C ALA A 729 0.26 1.49 34.64
N VAL A 730 1.55 1.48 34.28
CA VAL A 730 2.13 0.73 33.15
C VAL A 730 3.05 -0.40 33.60
N VAL A 731 3.18 -0.60 34.91
CA VAL A 731 3.92 -1.71 35.53
C VAL A 731 2.98 -2.90 35.73
N HIS A 732 3.36 -4.05 35.19
CA HIS A 732 2.62 -5.30 35.31
C HIS A 732 2.85 -5.91 36.69
N ILE A 733 2.03 -6.88 37.07
CA ILE A 733 2.09 -7.49 38.41
C ILE A 733 3.45 -8.16 38.70
N ASP A 734 4.14 -8.64 37.67
CA ASP A 734 5.48 -9.23 37.75
C ASP A 734 6.62 -8.19 37.66
N GLY A 735 6.28 -6.89 37.62
CA GLY A 735 7.23 -5.80 37.55
C GLY A 735 7.77 -5.51 36.15
N THR A 736 7.17 -6.09 35.10
CA THR A 736 7.52 -5.80 33.70
C THR A 736 6.60 -4.74 33.08
N GLY A 737 6.91 -4.29 31.87
CA GLY A 737 6.04 -3.45 31.04
C GLY A 737 6.23 -3.78 29.57
N ARG A 738 5.14 -3.82 28.78
CA ARG A 738 5.22 -4.07 27.33
C ARG A 738 5.64 -2.80 26.59
N LEU A 739 6.93 -2.66 26.38
CA LEU A 739 7.57 -1.39 26.07
C LEU A 739 7.35 -0.96 24.61
N GLN A 740 7.05 0.32 24.41
CA GLN A 740 7.26 1.02 23.14
C GLN A 740 8.35 2.09 23.33
N THR A 741 9.38 2.09 22.49
CA THR A 741 10.33 3.20 22.40
C THR A 741 9.96 4.15 21.29
N VAL A 742 10.11 5.45 21.53
CA VAL A 742 9.73 6.52 20.60
C VAL A 742 10.94 7.40 20.35
N SER A 743 11.33 7.50 19.08
CA SER A 743 12.36 8.44 18.60
C SER A 743 11.73 9.54 17.77
N GLU A 744 12.45 10.67 17.66
CA GLU A 744 12.02 11.82 16.88
C GLU A 744 11.90 11.49 15.38
N GLU A 745 12.84 10.70 14.85
CA GLU A 745 12.82 10.25 13.45
C GLU A 745 11.59 9.36 13.15
N MET A 746 11.22 8.49 14.11
CA MET A 746 10.14 7.53 13.91
C MET A 746 8.76 8.17 13.99
N ASN A 747 8.52 9.02 14.99
CA ASN A 747 7.24 9.68 15.19
C ASN A 747 7.42 11.05 15.87
N PRO A 748 7.63 12.13 15.09
CA PRO A 748 7.92 13.46 15.64
C PRO A 748 6.83 13.99 16.57
N SER A 749 5.54 13.82 16.24
CA SER A 749 4.44 14.35 17.05
C SER A 749 4.31 13.59 18.37
N PHE A 750 4.41 12.25 18.35
CA PHE A 750 4.35 11.47 19.59
C PHE A 750 5.60 11.67 20.45
N TYR A 751 6.78 11.79 19.83
CA TYR A 751 8.02 12.20 20.51
C TYR A 751 7.86 13.57 21.18
N GLY A 752 7.32 14.56 20.46
CA GLY A 752 7.06 15.90 20.96
C GLY A 752 6.13 15.91 22.17
N LEU A 753 5.04 15.14 22.13
CA LEU A 753 4.10 14.98 23.24
C LEU A 753 4.79 14.41 24.49
N ILE A 754 5.55 13.31 24.34
CA ILE A 754 6.22 12.68 25.49
C ILE A 754 7.36 13.58 26.00
N SER A 755 8.03 14.32 25.10
CA SER A 755 9.05 15.30 25.48
C SER A 755 8.47 16.44 26.30
N GLU A 756 7.31 16.98 25.92
CA GLU A 756 6.61 17.99 26.71
C GLU A 756 6.11 17.43 28.04
N PHE A 757 5.60 16.19 28.06
CA PHE A 757 5.22 15.53 29.32
C PHE A 757 6.42 15.37 30.26
N ASN A 758 7.59 14.99 29.71
CA ASN A 758 8.84 14.93 30.46
C ASN A 758 9.27 16.31 30.99
N ARG A 759 9.12 17.36 30.18
CA ARG A 759 9.48 18.74 30.57
C ARG A 759 8.61 19.22 31.74
N VAL A 760 7.33 18.89 31.76
CA VAL A 760 6.39 19.32 32.81
C VAL A 760 6.48 18.43 34.06
N MET A 761 6.66 17.12 33.89
CA MET A 761 6.56 16.15 34.99
C MET A 761 7.86 15.48 35.43
N GLY A 762 8.95 15.66 34.67
CA GLY A 762 10.20 14.92 34.87
C GLY A 762 10.09 13.41 34.54
N ILE A 763 9.07 13.00 33.78
CA ILE A 763 8.82 11.60 33.42
C ILE A 763 8.71 11.46 31.90
N PRO A 764 9.60 10.71 31.23
CA PRO A 764 9.62 10.53 29.78
C PRO A 764 8.77 9.34 29.31
N VAL A 765 7.70 9.03 30.04
CA VAL A 765 6.83 7.86 29.82
C VAL A 765 5.38 8.30 29.82
N VAL A 766 4.57 7.74 28.92
CA VAL A 766 3.10 7.84 28.96
C VAL A 766 2.47 6.45 28.86
N LEU A 767 1.25 6.28 29.40
CA LEU A 767 0.46 5.09 29.14
C LEU A 767 -0.10 5.16 27.73
N ASN A 768 0.09 4.10 26.94
CA ASN A 768 -0.46 3.97 25.60
C ASN A 768 -1.30 2.69 25.47
N THR A 769 -2.49 2.82 24.90
CA THR A 769 -3.33 1.69 24.49
C THR A 769 -4.06 1.97 23.18
N SER A 770 -4.64 0.95 22.56
CA SER A 770 -5.33 1.08 21.29
C SER A 770 -6.50 2.06 21.36
N PHE A 771 -6.70 2.91 20.35
CA PHE A 771 -7.90 3.72 20.26
C PHE A 771 -9.03 2.92 19.62
N ASN A 772 -9.80 2.24 20.46
CA ASN A 772 -10.99 1.46 20.15
C ASN A 772 -11.77 1.13 21.43
N ILE A 773 -12.99 0.63 21.28
CA ILE A 773 -13.74 -0.06 22.35
C ILE A 773 -13.62 -1.59 22.19
N ASN A 774 -14.06 -2.35 23.19
CA ASN A 774 -14.00 -3.81 23.14
C ASN A 774 -14.81 -4.34 21.95
N GLY A 775 -14.26 -5.31 21.22
CA GLY A 775 -14.88 -5.88 20.02
C GLY A 775 -14.64 -5.12 18.72
N GLU A 776 -14.13 -3.88 18.75
CA GLU A 776 -13.89 -3.09 17.53
C GLU A 776 -12.41 -3.04 17.10
N PRO A 777 -12.13 -2.86 15.80
CA PRO A 777 -10.80 -2.52 15.29
C PRO A 777 -10.31 -1.15 15.79
N ILE A 778 -9.00 -0.90 15.73
CA ILE A 778 -8.42 0.45 15.95
C ILE A 778 -9.10 1.46 15.00
N VAL A 779 -9.45 2.65 15.48
CA VAL A 779 -10.07 3.72 14.67
C VAL A 779 -9.19 4.07 13.47
N CYS A 780 -9.81 4.22 12.29
CA CYS A 780 -9.09 4.52 11.05
C CYS A 780 -9.31 5.98 10.64
N SER A 781 -10.56 6.37 10.41
CA SER A 781 -10.97 7.69 9.93
C SER A 781 -11.26 8.69 11.07
N PRO A 782 -11.30 10.01 10.80
CA PRO A 782 -11.76 10.99 11.78
C PRO A 782 -13.18 10.72 12.27
N GLN A 783 -14.06 10.18 11.41
CA GLN A 783 -15.41 9.75 11.81
C GLN A 783 -15.38 8.61 12.82
N ASP A 784 -14.51 7.61 12.62
CA ASP A 784 -14.33 6.52 13.58
C ASP A 784 -13.85 7.07 14.94
N ALA A 785 -12.88 7.99 14.92
CA ALA A 785 -12.34 8.61 16.14
C ALA A 785 -13.41 9.41 16.90
N VAL A 786 -14.20 10.21 16.20
CA VAL A 786 -15.34 10.95 16.77
C VAL A 786 -16.37 9.99 17.37
N ARG A 787 -16.78 8.96 16.61
CA ARG A 787 -17.74 7.95 17.08
C ARG A 787 -17.23 7.30 18.37
N THR A 788 -16.02 6.74 18.34
CA THR A 788 -15.43 6.06 19.50
C THR A 788 -15.29 7.00 20.68
N PHE A 789 -14.89 8.26 20.47
CA PHE A 789 -14.77 9.27 21.54
C PHE A 789 -16.09 9.50 22.28
N PHE A 790 -17.20 9.62 21.56
CA PHE A 790 -18.53 9.80 22.17
C PHE A 790 -19.14 8.49 22.71
N SER A 791 -18.64 7.33 22.29
CA SER A 791 -19.13 6.01 22.76
C SER A 791 -18.38 5.43 23.96
N CYS A 792 -17.36 6.12 24.50
CA CYS A 792 -16.59 5.64 25.65
C CYS A 792 -16.21 6.79 26.57
N GLY A 793 -15.70 6.53 27.77
CA GLY A 793 -15.39 7.53 28.80
C GLY A 793 -14.07 8.29 28.64
N LEU A 794 -13.67 8.65 27.41
CA LEU A 794 -12.57 9.59 27.18
C LEU A 794 -12.97 11.02 27.57
N ASP A 795 -12.04 11.80 28.10
CA ASP A 795 -12.29 13.17 28.55
C ASP A 795 -12.15 14.18 27.40
N CYS A 796 -11.13 13.99 26.55
CA CYS A 796 -10.97 14.78 25.33
C CYS A 796 -10.42 13.96 24.17
N LEU A 797 -10.64 14.48 22.96
CA LEU A 797 -10.15 13.94 21.70
C LEU A 797 -9.25 14.99 21.05
N VAL A 798 -8.06 14.56 20.66
CA VAL A 798 -7.10 15.33 19.89
C VAL A 798 -7.00 14.69 18.50
N MET A 799 -7.36 15.45 17.47
CA MET A 799 -7.23 15.03 16.07
C MET A 799 -6.46 16.08 15.28
N GLY A 800 -5.26 15.74 14.81
CA GLY A 800 -4.36 16.74 14.24
C GLY A 800 -4.10 17.84 15.26
N ASN A 801 -4.38 19.09 14.87
CA ASN A 801 -4.25 20.26 15.75
C ASN A 801 -5.57 20.69 16.42
N TYR A 802 -6.62 19.86 16.35
CA TYR A 802 -7.91 20.15 16.97
C TYR A 802 -8.09 19.41 18.28
N LEU A 803 -8.56 20.13 19.30
CA LEU A 803 -8.93 19.62 20.61
C LEU A 803 -10.45 19.70 20.79
N ILE A 804 -11.03 18.60 21.22
CA ILE A 804 -12.47 18.43 21.44
C ILE A 804 -12.69 17.93 22.87
N PHE A 805 -13.53 18.63 23.63
CA PHE A 805 -14.03 18.17 24.92
C PHE A 805 -15.46 17.67 24.77
N LYS A 806 -15.87 16.72 25.61
CA LYS A 806 -17.29 16.46 25.79
C LYS A 806 -17.93 17.68 26.42
N GLY A 807 -19.09 18.08 25.92
CA GLY A 807 -19.86 19.18 26.50
C GLY A 807 -20.03 18.95 28.00
N LYS A 808 -19.60 19.93 28.80
CA LYS A 808 -20.17 20.12 30.12
C LYS A 808 -21.54 20.75 29.98
#